data_AF-E9EIK4-F1
#
_entry.id   AF-E9EIK4-F1
#
_cell.length_a   1.000
_cell.length_b   1.000
_cell.length_c   1.000
_cell.angle_alpha   90.00
_cell.angle_beta   90.00
_cell.angle_gamma   90.00
#
_symmetry.space_group_name_H-M   'P 1'
#
loop_
_entity.id
_entity.type
_entity.pdbx_description
1 polymer ?
#
loop_
_entity_poly.entity_id
_entity_poly.type
_entity_poly.pdbx_seq_one_letter_code
_entity_poly.pdbx_strand_id
1 'polypeptide(L)'
;MWTASYGSPSHHNHSTLLQGLVAVKSGCHLGSIFVHTTGTYYSVTLRLVAAVVDTGIDYTNPALGGCFGKGCRVAFGDNFSKDGKDDDPMDCHGHGTAVAGIVAGGDSNYVGVAPNATLAGYRVLNCSALMEEDDLIAGWVKAYEDGAQIIVSSAGWEGASWATRPAAAVVSRIVDSGVPCIVGLGNDNGSGLFSTLNPSSGRGVTSVNAFARAPGAIDGHATDAPMARFSTFVPNWDLEIKPTVGAPGDNVPGIKKDGGYEDISGTSFAGPLVAGILALAAEVRGPFDPVLLNSLLMTTAVPQGNYDSVAQQGGGLARAWDAAHATTLVEPASLSFNDTQHRAHSLSLRITNTAKVNVTYRLDTLAAKTIYTLGTGSNWLSRRFLVLGPGKSASVNISATDHKGLDPNRLPQQCVDGSVPYLGVSGSLKEHQVLPSDGAVLSTLSDSGLDQMHGYGHWFDYGIKNDSSVSINLPVRVTPGLGTRLVRAEVVPVSPRKWLADRLADKNLTLDVFSLDALPHSQPTRRTWSGRLGSGDYTPVGEYKLAVRAVRLFGGPEVQSDRDLSETVNFQVNKAAGRKACERYESGKAATPEDALFGSLEECLQIHVDAMIDALLDSCTARKGLERQVHQLRAHGEVLWHI
;
A
#
# COMPACT_ATOMS: atom_id res chain seq x y z
N MET A 1 -9.22 37.16 8.34
CA MET A 1 -9.30 38.15 9.44
C MET A 1 -10.75 38.39 9.79
N TRP A 2 -11.15 38.12 11.03
CA TRP A 2 -12.48 38.39 11.55
C TRP A 2 -12.35 39.30 12.77
N THR A 3 -13.22 40.30 12.90
CA THR A 3 -13.40 41.09 14.12
C THR A 3 -14.89 41.22 14.42
N ALA A 4 -15.27 40.93 15.66
CA ALA A 4 -16.50 41.37 16.29
C ALA A 4 -16.11 41.85 17.70
N SER A 5 -16.45 43.09 18.05
CA SER A 5 -16.07 43.74 19.30
C SER A 5 -17.24 43.85 20.27
N TYR A 6 -17.02 43.59 21.57
CA TYR A 6 -17.74 44.21 22.70
C TYR A 6 -16.85 44.19 23.96
N GLY A 7 -16.92 45.27 24.78
CA GLY A 7 -15.92 45.67 25.79
C GLY A 7 -16.02 45.04 27.19
N SER A 8 -15.03 45.34 28.04
CA SER A 8 -14.88 44.85 29.42
C SER A 8 -14.23 45.92 30.33
N PRO A 9 -14.32 45.77 31.66
CA PRO A 9 -13.22 46.23 32.53
C PRO A 9 -12.82 45.27 33.70
N SER A 10 -11.49 45.19 33.93
CA SER A 10 -10.65 45.16 35.18
C SER A 10 -10.97 44.20 36.37
N HIS A 11 -10.07 43.66 37.22
CA HIS A 11 -8.60 43.70 37.47
C HIS A 11 -8.19 42.70 38.62
N HIS A 12 -6.91 42.31 38.70
CA HIS A 12 -6.05 42.04 39.90
C HIS A 12 -5.40 40.65 40.23
N ASN A 13 -4.15 40.78 40.72
CA ASN A 13 -2.99 39.86 40.80
C ASN A 13 -2.90 38.96 42.05
N HIS A 14 -2.05 37.90 41.98
CA HIS A 14 -1.01 37.48 42.97
C HIS A 14 -0.46 36.04 42.71
N SER A 15 0.85 35.87 43.02
CA SER A 15 1.82 34.75 42.88
C SER A 15 1.52 33.53 43.81
N THR A 16 2.08 32.31 43.73
CA THR A 16 3.48 31.83 43.57
C THR A 16 3.54 30.27 43.47
N LEU A 17 4.64 29.72 42.91
CA LEU A 17 5.28 28.38 43.09
C LEU A 17 4.97 27.17 42.15
N LEU A 18 6.07 26.57 41.67
CA LEU A 18 6.25 25.51 40.66
C LEU A 18 5.44 24.21 40.89
N GLN A 19 4.51 23.93 39.98
CA GLN A 19 4.08 22.62 39.50
C GLN A 19 3.62 22.82 38.04
N GLY A 20 4.23 22.10 37.09
CA GLY A 20 3.89 22.18 35.67
C GLY A 20 2.67 21.32 35.33
N LEU A 21 1.51 21.71 35.84
CA LEU A 21 0.21 21.20 35.42
C LEU A 21 -0.83 22.30 35.63
N VAL A 22 -1.32 22.80 34.50
CA VAL A 22 -2.61 23.48 34.26
C VAL A 22 -3.22 24.20 35.48
N ALA A 23 -3.09 25.53 35.53
CA ALA A 23 -3.96 26.38 36.34
C ALA A 23 -4.13 27.79 35.75
N VAL A 24 -5.39 28.24 35.75
CA VAL A 24 -5.92 29.47 35.16
C VAL A 24 -5.81 30.66 36.13
N LYS A 25 -5.64 31.88 35.60
CA LYS A 25 -6.15 33.10 36.23
C LYS A 25 -6.87 34.02 35.23
N SER A 26 -8.10 34.33 35.62
CA SER A 26 -9.20 35.10 35.02
C SER A 26 -8.90 36.43 34.33
N GLY A 27 -9.50 36.62 33.14
CA GLY A 27 -9.75 37.92 32.50
C GLY A 27 -9.87 37.83 30.97
N CYS A 28 -11.10 37.64 30.45
CA CYS A 28 -11.48 37.62 29.02
C CYS A 28 -10.70 36.70 28.07
N HIS A 29 -11.13 35.46 27.85
CA HIS A 29 -10.52 34.56 26.86
C HIS A 29 -11.52 33.84 25.94
N LEU A 30 -11.07 33.70 24.69
CA LEU A 30 -11.54 32.77 23.66
C LEU A 30 -11.65 31.35 24.24
N GLY A 31 -12.72 30.65 23.87
CA GLY A 31 -12.97 29.28 24.30
C GLY A 31 -11.98 28.29 23.69
N SER A 32 -10.93 27.97 24.43
CA SER A 32 -10.21 26.71 24.36
C SER A 32 -10.81 25.77 25.40
N ILE A 33 -11.22 24.56 25.00
CA ILE A 33 -11.71 23.55 25.94
C ILE A 33 -10.52 22.78 26.50
N PHE A 34 -10.36 22.89 27.82
CA PHE A 34 -9.68 21.92 28.66
C PHE A 34 -10.61 20.74 28.94
N VAL A 35 -10.08 19.52 28.93
CA VAL A 35 -10.70 18.39 29.63
C VAL A 35 -10.43 18.58 31.13
N HIS A 36 -11.37 19.22 31.83
CA HIS A 36 -11.49 19.12 33.28
C HIS A 36 -12.56 18.08 33.60
N THR A 37 -12.16 16.87 33.98
CA THR A 37 -13.05 15.85 34.55
C THR A 37 -13.08 15.98 36.07
N THR A 38 -13.69 17.03 36.60
CA THR A 38 -14.30 16.92 37.93
C THR A 38 -15.63 16.21 37.76
N GLY A 39 -15.60 14.88 37.90
CA GLY A 39 -16.78 14.07 38.25
C GLY A 39 -18.00 14.26 37.36
N THR A 40 -17.90 13.94 36.08
CA THR A 40 -19.02 13.34 35.36
C THR A 40 -18.45 12.45 34.27
N TYR A 41 -18.24 11.17 34.61
CA TYR A 41 -18.10 10.14 33.61
C TYR A 41 -19.38 10.18 32.77
N TYR A 42 -19.28 10.46 31.47
CA TYR A 42 -20.36 10.07 30.58
C TYR A 42 -20.50 8.56 30.73
N SER A 43 -21.63 8.12 31.32
CA SER A 43 -21.86 6.71 31.59
C SER A 43 -22.00 5.98 30.26
N VAL A 44 -20.96 5.20 29.96
CA VAL A 44 -20.85 4.25 28.86
C VAL A 44 -22.11 3.40 28.78
N THR A 45 -22.80 3.45 27.64
CA THR A 45 -23.87 2.47 27.30
C THR A 45 -23.54 1.62 26.08
N LEU A 46 -22.55 2.00 25.26
CA LEU A 46 -21.99 1.17 24.20
C LEU A 46 -20.62 0.63 24.64
N ARG A 47 -20.48 -0.69 24.75
CA ARG A 47 -19.15 -1.32 24.83
C ARG A 47 -18.55 -1.29 23.42
N LEU A 48 -17.67 -0.33 23.16
CA LEU A 48 -16.87 -0.28 21.93
C LEU A 48 -15.78 -1.35 21.96
N VAL A 49 -15.60 -2.06 20.85
CA VAL A 49 -14.49 -2.95 20.55
C VAL A 49 -13.65 -2.33 19.42
N ALA A 50 -12.42 -1.96 19.75
CA ALA A 50 -11.41 -1.50 18.81
C ALA A 50 -10.38 -2.60 18.58
N ALA A 51 -10.21 -3.04 17.34
CA ALA A 51 -9.21 -4.03 16.97
C ALA A 51 -7.89 -3.38 16.54
N VAL A 52 -6.78 -3.93 16.98
CA VAL A 52 -5.42 -3.54 16.59
C VAL A 52 -4.81 -4.69 15.79
N VAL A 53 -4.59 -4.47 14.49
CA VAL A 53 -3.94 -5.44 13.58
C VAL A 53 -2.49 -4.99 13.38
N ASP A 54 -1.55 -5.56 14.16
CA ASP A 54 -0.18 -5.04 14.27
C ASP A 54 0.80 -6.12 14.82
N THR A 55 1.89 -5.75 15.51
CA THR A 55 2.87 -6.69 16.09
C THR A 55 2.36 -7.46 17.31
N GLY A 56 1.09 -7.29 17.67
CA GLY A 56 0.46 -7.82 18.88
C GLY A 56 0.17 -6.73 19.91
N ILE A 57 -0.34 -7.13 21.08
CA ILE A 57 -0.55 -6.24 22.23
C ILE A 57 0.06 -6.91 23.47
N ASP A 58 0.98 -6.22 24.16
CA ASP A 58 1.42 -6.60 25.50
C ASP A 58 0.31 -6.30 26.50
N TYR A 59 -0.62 -7.25 26.63
CA TYR A 59 -1.74 -7.17 27.54
C TYR A 59 -1.33 -7.23 29.02
N THR A 60 -0.07 -7.54 29.34
CA THR A 60 0.44 -7.48 30.72
C THR A 60 0.83 -6.06 31.15
N ASN A 61 0.87 -5.12 30.21
CA ASN A 61 1.12 -3.72 30.48
C ASN A 61 0.02 -3.14 31.41
N PRO A 62 0.39 -2.48 32.54
CA PRO A 62 -0.57 -1.89 33.47
C PRO A 62 -1.51 -0.85 32.83
N ALA A 63 -1.01 -0.06 31.88
CA ALA A 63 -1.81 0.91 31.13
C ALA A 63 -2.87 0.24 30.24
N LEU A 64 -2.70 -1.05 29.93
CA LEU A 64 -3.64 -1.88 29.17
C LEU A 64 -4.41 -2.86 30.07
N GLY A 65 -4.40 -2.65 31.39
CA GLY A 65 -5.18 -3.42 32.36
C GLY A 65 -4.49 -4.66 32.92
N GLY A 66 -3.33 -5.06 32.38
CA GLY A 66 -2.50 -6.13 32.95
C GLY A 66 -3.09 -7.54 32.87
N CYS A 67 -4.05 -7.79 31.98
CA CYS A 67 -4.63 -9.13 31.78
C CYS A 67 -5.18 -9.33 30.36
N PHE A 68 -5.35 -10.60 29.97
CA PHE A 68 -5.92 -11.03 28.69
C PHE A 68 -7.16 -11.90 28.91
N GLY A 69 -8.17 -11.72 28.06
CA GLY A 69 -9.37 -12.54 28.03
C GLY A 69 -10.62 -11.83 28.54
N LYS A 70 -11.69 -12.60 28.75
CA LYS A 70 -13.00 -12.07 29.14
C LYS A 70 -12.94 -11.20 30.40
N GLY A 71 -13.35 -9.94 30.28
CA GLY A 71 -13.36 -8.97 31.39
C GLY A 71 -12.08 -8.14 31.51
N CYS A 72 -11.06 -8.44 30.72
CA CYS A 72 -9.88 -7.61 30.55
C CYS A 72 -10.10 -6.52 29.50
N ARG A 73 -9.25 -5.50 29.51
CA ARG A 73 -9.25 -4.47 28.46
C ARG A 73 -8.83 -5.06 27.12
N VAL A 74 -7.80 -5.90 27.08
CA VAL A 74 -7.49 -6.75 25.92
C VAL A 74 -8.29 -8.04 26.06
N ALA A 75 -9.43 -8.11 25.38
CA ALA A 75 -10.44 -9.13 25.67
C ALA A 75 -10.28 -10.44 24.89
N PHE A 76 -9.74 -10.37 23.68
CA PHE A 76 -9.52 -11.49 22.78
C PHE A 76 -8.57 -11.09 21.65
N GLY A 77 -8.16 -12.07 20.84
CA GLY A 77 -7.21 -11.86 19.77
C GLY A 77 -6.57 -13.14 19.29
N ASP A 78 -5.85 -13.05 18.18
CA ASP A 78 -5.14 -14.17 17.55
C ASP A 78 -3.75 -13.72 17.09
N ASN A 79 -2.93 -14.71 16.74
CA ASN A 79 -1.59 -14.57 16.22
C ASN A 79 -1.45 -15.35 14.92
N PHE A 80 -1.26 -14.60 13.84
CA PHE A 80 -0.99 -15.08 12.50
C PHE A 80 0.50 -15.08 12.17
N SER A 81 1.31 -14.45 13.02
CA SER A 81 2.75 -14.64 12.94
C SER A 81 3.03 -16.09 13.26
N LYS A 82 3.66 -16.83 12.35
CA LYS A 82 3.88 -18.29 12.40
C LYS A 82 4.87 -18.74 13.51
N ASP A 83 4.91 -17.99 14.61
CA ASP A 83 5.64 -18.21 15.84
C ASP A 83 4.67 -18.15 17.05
N GLY A 84 5.06 -18.70 18.20
CA GLY A 84 4.21 -18.65 19.40
C GLY A 84 2.95 -19.51 19.30
N LYS A 85 1.88 -19.08 19.98
CA LYS A 85 0.57 -19.74 19.97
C LYS A 85 -0.41 -18.94 19.12
N ASP A 86 -1.24 -19.64 18.35
CA ASP A 86 -2.19 -19.04 17.41
C ASP A 86 -3.26 -18.16 18.09
N ASP A 87 -3.63 -18.44 19.35
CA ASP A 87 -4.68 -17.73 20.11
C ASP A 87 -4.12 -16.69 21.10
N ASP A 88 -2.85 -16.30 20.93
CA ASP A 88 -2.12 -15.42 21.86
C ASP A 88 -1.56 -14.19 21.13
N PRO A 89 -2.23 -13.02 21.20
CA PRO A 89 -1.79 -11.81 20.51
C PRO A 89 -0.64 -11.09 21.23
N MET A 90 0.07 -11.72 22.17
CA MET A 90 1.17 -11.11 22.92
C MET A 90 2.18 -10.44 22.00
N ASP A 91 2.44 -9.16 22.25
CA ASP A 91 3.44 -8.38 21.51
C ASP A 91 4.85 -8.75 21.96
N CYS A 92 5.71 -9.07 21.01
CA CYS A 92 7.14 -9.25 21.27
C CYS A 92 8.02 -8.15 20.66
N HIS A 93 7.44 -7.22 19.91
CA HIS A 93 8.15 -6.10 19.28
C HIS A 93 7.91 -4.78 20.02
N GLY A 94 6.65 -4.46 20.35
CA GLY A 94 6.24 -3.28 21.12
C GLY A 94 5.49 -2.21 20.32
N HIS A 95 5.43 -2.33 18.99
CA HIS A 95 4.79 -1.32 18.14
C HIS A 95 3.27 -1.36 18.28
N GLY A 96 2.66 -2.54 18.20
CA GLY A 96 1.24 -2.73 18.42
C GLY A 96 0.80 -2.38 19.85
N THR A 97 1.65 -2.59 20.85
CA THR A 97 1.43 -2.11 22.23
C THR A 97 1.33 -0.59 22.30
N ALA A 98 2.22 0.14 21.62
CA ALA A 98 2.16 1.60 21.56
C ALA A 98 0.89 2.10 20.83
N VAL A 99 0.52 1.44 19.73
CA VAL A 99 -0.73 1.71 18.98
C VAL A 99 -1.95 1.51 19.88
N ALA A 100 -2.04 0.36 20.56
CA ALA A 100 -3.12 0.04 21.50
C ALA A 100 -3.20 1.05 22.66
N GLY A 101 -2.05 1.51 23.15
CA GLY A 101 -1.96 2.55 24.16
C GLY A 101 -2.61 3.86 23.71
N ILE A 102 -2.29 4.37 22.52
CA ILE A 102 -2.89 5.61 22.01
C ILE A 102 -4.42 5.48 21.89
N VAL A 103 -4.92 4.31 21.48
CA VAL A 103 -6.37 4.07 21.41
C VAL A 103 -7.00 4.05 22.79
N ALA A 104 -6.56 3.16 23.69
CA ALA A 104 -7.29 2.85 24.93
C ALA A 104 -6.42 2.65 26.17
N GLY A 105 -5.16 3.05 26.13
CA GLY A 105 -4.29 3.09 27.31
C GLY A 105 -4.90 3.94 28.43
N GLY A 106 -4.67 3.58 29.67
CA GLY A 106 -5.23 4.31 30.80
C GLY A 106 -4.64 3.87 32.12
N ASP A 107 -3.82 4.75 32.70
CA ASP A 107 -3.32 4.70 34.07
C ASP A 107 -3.22 6.13 34.66
N SER A 108 -2.50 6.32 35.77
CA SER A 108 -2.38 7.64 36.41
C SER A 108 -1.53 8.66 35.64
N ASN A 109 -0.68 8.22 34.72
CA ASN A 109 0.28 9.05 33.99
C ASN A 109 0.01 9.11 32.49
N TYR A 110 -0.87 8.25 31.97
CA TYR A 110 -1.17 8.13 30.55
C TYR A 110 -2.65 7.85 30.30
N VAL A 111 -3.22 8.55 29.33
CA VAL A 111 -4.59 8.34 28.87
C VAL A 111 -4.62 8.35 27.34
N GLY A 112 -5.04 7.23 26.77
CA GLY A 112 -5.38 7.11 25.36
C GLY A 112 -6.68 7.85 25.06
N VAL A 113 -7.05 7.92 23.78
CA VAL A 113 -8.18 8.74 23.34
C VAL A 113 -9.53 8.16 23.80
N ALA A 114 -9.68 6.83 23.76
CA ALA A 114 -10.87 6.08 24.15
C ALA A 114 -10.54 5.05 25.26
N PRO A 115 -10.21 5.50 26.49
CA PRO A 115 -9.67 4.65 27.57
C PRO A 115 -10.64 3.58 28.10
N ASN A 116 -11.93 3.68 27.76
CA ASN A 116 -12.96 2.71 28.14
C ASN A 116 -13.27 1.69 27.01
N ALA A 117 -12.59 1.78 25.86
CA ALA A 117 -12.75 0.82 24.79
C ALA A 117 -12.22 -0.56 25.21
N THR A 118 -12.91 -1.60 24.76
CA THR A 118 -12.37 -2.96 24.75
C THR A 118 -11.45 -3.10 23.54
N LEU A 119 -10.29 -3.71 23.73
CA LEU A 119 -9.32 -3.98 22.69
C LEU A 119 -9.37 -5.45 22.26
N ALA A 120 -9.22 -5.67 20.96
CA ALA A 120 -8.91 -6.97 20.37
C ALA A 120 -7.56 -6.89 19.66
N GLY A 121 -6.67 -7.86 19.89
CA GLY A 121 -5.32 -7.86 19.29
C GLY A 121 -5.19 -8.89 18.18
N TYR A 122 -4.68 -8.50 17.01
CA TYR A 122 -4.39 -9.45 15.94
C TYR A 122 -2.94 -9.27 15.51
N ARG A 123 -2.10 -10.21 15.94
CA ARG A 123 -0.67 -10.17 15.69
C ARG A 123 -0.38 -10.72 14.29
N VAL A 124 0.07 -9.85 13.39
CA VAL A 124 0.37 -10.20 11.98
C VAL A 124 1.84 -10.00 11.62
N LEU A 125 2.63 -9.44 12.55
CA LEU A 125 4.07 -9.28 12.39
C LEU A 125 4.83 -10.09 13.45
N ASN A 126 5.96 -10.66 13.06
CA ASN A 126 6.84 -11.38 13.98
C ASN A 126 7.68 -10.44 14.87
N CYS A 127 8.50 -11.00 15.75
CA CYS A 127 9.32 -10.22 16.68
C CYS A 127 10.42 -9.36 15.99
N SER A 128 10.64 -9.54 14.69
CA SER A 128 11.51 -8.70 13.86
C SER A 128 10.71 -7.72 12.98
N ALA A 129 9.41 -7.53 13.25
CA ALA A 129 8.48 -6.73 12.47
C ALA A 129 8.39 -7.14 10.98
N LEU A 130 8.56 -8.44 10.70
CA LEU A 130 8.34 -9.00 9.37
C LEU A 130 6.95 -9.62 9.27
N MET A 131 6.34 -9.54 8.10
CA MET A 131 5.00 -10.07 7.82
C MET A 131 4.87 -10.60 6.39
N GLU A 132 3.83 -11.41 6.18
CA GLU A 132 3.35 -11.82 4.87
C GLU A 132 1.99 -11.14 4.58
N GLU A 133 1.67 -10.88 3.31
CA GLU A 133 0.40 -10.22 2.93
C GLU A 133 -0.82 -11.06 3.31
N ASP A 134 -0.70 -12.39 3.24
CA ASP A 134 -1.75 -13.33 3.64
C ASP A 134 -2.04 -13.25 5.15
N ASP A 135 -1.02 -13.12 5.99
CA ASP A 135 -1.17 -13.01 7.46
C ASP A 135 -1.82 -11.66 7.83
N LEU A 136 -1.44 -10.57 7.14
CA LEU A 136 -2.08 -9.26 7.30
C LEU A 136 -3.57 -9.35 6.95
N ILE A 137 -3.90 -9.92 5.77
CA ILE A 137 -5.28 -10.11 5.32
C ILE A 137 -6.08 -10.95 6.33
N ALA A 138 -5.50 -12.05 6.82
CA ALA A 138 -6.14 -12.91 7.81
C ALA A 138 -6.47 -12.15 9.11
N GLY A 139 -5.54 -11.33 9.61
CA GLY A 139 -5.78 -10.49 10.79
C GLY A 139 -6.91 -9.46 10.60
N TRP A 140 -6.97 -8.79 9.45
CA TRP A 140 -8.07 -7.87 9.13
C TRP A 140 -9.43 -8.57 9.03
N VAL A 141 -9.48 -9.70 8.34
CA VAL A 141 -10.72 -10.50 8.20
C VAL A 141 -11.17 -11.00 9.56
N LYS A 142 -10.27 -11.52 10.37
CA LYS A 142 -10.59 -12.02 11.71
C LYS A 142 -11.09 -10.91 12.64
N ALA A 143 -10.46 -9.73 12.60
CA ALA A 143 -10.93 -8.56 13.33
C ALA A 143 -12.38 -8.18 13.00
N TYR A 144 -12.73 -8.23 11.71
CA TYR A 144 -14.09 -8.01 11.24
C TYR A 144 -15.05 -9.11 11.71
N GLU A 145 -14.68 -10.38 11.55
CA GLU A 145 -15.50 -11.54 11.93
C GLU A 145 -15.82 -11.59 13.43
N ASP A 146 -14.88 -11.17 14.27
CA ASP A 146 -15.07 -11.08 15.73
C ASP A 146 -15.87 -9.84 16.17
N GLY A 147 -16.36 -9.05 15.23
CA GLY A 147 -17.29 -7.95 15.48
C GLY A 147 -16.63 -6.66 15.96
N ALA A 148 -15.38 -6.40 15.56
CA ALA A 148 -14.76 -5.10 15.81
C ALA A 148 -15.59 -3.97 15.18
N GLN A 149 -15.82 -2.91 15.94
CA GLN A 149 -16.56 -1.74 15.47
C GLN A 149 -15.63 -0.70 14.83
N ILE A 150 -14.35 -0.71 15.19
CA ILE A 150 -13.28 0.04 14.56
C ILE A 150 -12.06 -0.88 14.46
N ILE A 151 -11.36 -0.84 13.34
CA ILE A 151 -10.10 -1.58 13.16
C ILE A 151 -9.00 -0.58 12.81
N VAL A 152 -7.89 -0.62 13.54
CA VAL A 152 -6.70 0.20 13.27
C VAL A 152 -5.51 -0.70 12.99
N SER A 153 -4.69 -0.30 12.01
CA SER A 153 -3.41 -0.92 11.73
C SER A 153 -2.41 0.14 11.31
N SER A 154 -1.15 -0.12 11.58
CA SER A 154 -0.05 0.72 11.13
C SER A 154 1.03 -0.13 10.43
N ALA A 155 0.61 -1.25 9.84
CA ALA A 155 1.44 -2.21 9.12
C ALA A 155 1.08 -2.27 7.64
N GLY A 156 2.09 -2.43 6.79
CA GLY A 156 1.89 -2.45 5.34
C GLY A 156 3.15 -2.39 4.51
N TRP A 157 2.97 -2.25 3.20
CA TRP A 157 4.05 -2.04 2.22
C TRP A 157 3.99 -0.61 1.68
N GLU A 158 5.02 0.18 1.91
CA GLU A 158 5.15 1.53 1.36
C GLU A 158 5.32 1.49 -0.17
N GLY A 159 4.85 2.53 -0.87
CA GLY A 159 4.90 2.60 -2.34
C GLY A 159 3.90 1.72 -3.09
N ALA A 160 3.25 0.77 -2.41
CA ALA A 160 2.28 -0.16 -2.95
C ALA A 160 0.87 0.49 -3.16
N SER A 161 0.84 1.69 -3.74
CA SER A 161 -0.27 2.66 -3.76
C SER A 161 -1.46 2.31 -4.68
N TRP A 162 -1.84 1.03 -4.75
CA TRP A 162 -2.96 0.54 -5.58
C TRP A 162 -4.13 0.12 -4.69
N ALA A 163 -5.33 0.65 -4.92
CA ALA A 163 -6.51 0.22 -4.17
C ALA A 163 -6.94 -1.22 -4.50
N THR A 164 -6.41 -1.79 -5.58
CA THR A 164 -6.68 -3.15 -6.06
C THR A 164 -5.70 -4.20 -5.54
N ARG A 165 -4.66 -3.81 -4.79
CA ARG A 165 -3.79 -4.78 -4.13
C ARG A 165 -4.60 -5.64 -3.16
N PRO A 166 -4.27 -6.94 -2.98
CA PRO A 166 -5.06 -7.86 -2.16
C PRO A 166 -5.43 -7.30 -0.78
N ALA A 167 -4.46 -6.81 0.01
CA ALA A 167 -4.78 -6.26 1.33
C ALA A 167 -5.66 -5.00 1.27
N ALA A 168 -5.38 -4.04 0.37
CA ALA A 168 -6.25 -2.86 0.21
C ALA A 168 -7.67 -3.24 -0.22
N ALA A 169 -7.81 -4.18 -1.15
CA ALA A 169 -9.11 -4.62 -1.65
C ALA A 169 -9.93 -5.32 -0.56
N VAL A 170 -9.30 -6.09 0.31
CA VAL A 170 -9.94 -6.70 1.48
C VAL A 170 -10.38 -5.63 2.48
N VAL A 171 -9.49 -4.72 2.86
CA VAL A 171 -9.82 -3.66 3.83
C VAL A 171 -10.92 -2.74 3.29
N SER A 172 -10.94 -2.42 1.99
CA SER A 172 -12.04 -1.70 1.38
C SER A 172 -13.39 -2.42 1.52
N ARG A 173 -13.43 -3.75 1.39
CA ARG A 173 -14.68 -4.52 1.57
C ARG A 173 -15.16 -4.53 3.02
N ILE A 174 -14.23 -4.48 3.97
CA ILE A 174 -14.57 -4.33 5.40
C ILE A 174 -15.19 -2.95 5.64
N VAL A 175 -14.62 -1.89 5.05
CA VAL A 175 -15.20 -0.54 5.08
C VAL A 175 -16.59 -0.52 4.45
N ASP A 176 -16.77 -1.12 3.27
CA ASP A 176 -18.07 -1.21 2.60
C ASP A 176 -19.11 -1.99 3.43
N SER A 177 -18.65 -2.85 4.33
CA SER A 177 -19.48 -3.60 5.28
C SER A 177 -19.83 -2.79 6.54
N GLY A 178 -19.44 -1.52 6.61
CA GLY A 178 -19.82 -0.59 7.68
C GLY A 178 -18.85 -0.53 8.86
N VAL A 179 -17.62 -1.01 8.72
CA VAL A 179 -16.59 -0.95 9.78
C VAL A 179 -15.48 0.02 9.40
N PRO A 180 -15.31 1.15 10.11
CA PRO A 180 -14.20 2.07 9.87
C PRO A 180 -12.84 1.38 10.05
N CYS A 181 -12.03 1.44 8.99
CA CYS A 181 -10.65 0.95 8.97
C CYS A 181 -9.69 2.11 8.90
N ILE A 182 -8.81 2.25 9.89
CA ILE A 182 -7.85 3.35 10.01
C ILE A 182 -6.45 2.81 9.76
N VAL A 183 -5.71 3.45 8.86
CA VAL A 183 -4.33 3.05 8.53
C VAL A 183 -3.42 4.25 8.39
N GLY A 184 -2.27 4.22 9.06
CA GLY A 184 -1.20 5.19 8.85
C GLY A 184 -0.80 5.27 7.37
N LEU A 185 -0.56 6.48 6.84
CA LEU A 185 -0.29 6.69 5.41
C LEU A 185 1.07 6.13 4.96
N GLY A 186 2.05 6.05 5.87
CA GLY A 186 3.44 5.71 5.59
C GLY A 186 4.41 6.81 6.01
N ASN A 187 5.68 6.47 6.16
CA ASN A 187 6.75 7.34 6.65
C ASN A 187 7.82 7.62 5.58
N ASP A 188 7.48 7.44 4.29
CA ASP A 188 8.39 7.59 3.15
C ASP A 188 8.14 8.90 2.39
N ASN A 189 8.54 10.01 3.01
CA ASN A 189 8.55 11.31 2.34
C ASN A 189 9.52 11.33 1.13
N GLY A 190 10.63 10.58 1.20
CA GLY A 190 11.73 10.63 0.24
C GLY A 190 11.39 10.07 -1.13
N SER A 191 10.47 9.10 -1.21
CA SER A 191 10.00 8.54 -2.48
C SER A 191 9.08 9.48 -3.28
N GLY A 192 8.56 10.56 -2.66
CA GLY A 192 7.71 11.53 -3.34
C GLY A 192 6.27 11.06 -3.53
N LEU A 193 5.59 11.55 -4.58
CA LEU A 193 4.19 11.21 -4.88
C LEU A 193 4.02 9.71 -5.16
N PHE A 194 2.80 9.20 -4.98
CA PHE A 194 2.45 7.80 -5.21
C PHE A 194 3.12 6.79 -4.27
N SER A 195 3.46 7.24 -3.06
CA SER A 195 4.19 6.44 -2.06
C SER A 195 3.31 5.91 -0.91
N THR A 196 1.99 6.02 -1.04
CA THR A 196 1.02 5.54 -0.03
C THR A 196 1.24 4.07 0.36
N LEU A 197 1.23 3.80 1.66
CA LEU A 197 1.29 2.46 2.22
C LEU A 197 0.03 1.64 1.88
N ASN A 198 0.20 0.39 1.50
CA ASN A 198 -0.87 -0.60 1.40
C ASN A 198 -1.03 -1.29 2.76
N PRO A 199 -2.21 -1.33 3.40
CA PRO A 199 -3.56 -1.16 2.83
C PRO A 199 -4.19 0.25 2.93
N SER A 200 -3.47 1.28 3.41
CA SER A 200 -3.97 2.67 3.49
C SER A 200 -4.47 3.22 2.15
N SER A 201 -3.93 2.71 1.04
CA SER A 201 -4.35 3.01 -0.34
C SER A 201 -5.75 2.51 -0.72
N GLY A 202 -6.39 1.65 0.08
CA GLY A 202 -7.74 1.13 -0.18
C GLY A 202 -8.82 2.21 -0.20
N ARG A 203 -9.85 2.00 -1.02
CA ARG A 203 -11.04 2.86 -1.10
C ARG A 203 -11.75 2.92 0.24
N GLY A 204 -12.19 4.10 0.65
CA GLY A 204 -12.93 4.32 1.90
C GLY A 204 -12.12 4.18 3.19
N VAL A 205 -10.91 3.61 3.14
CA VAL A 205 -10.00 3.49 4.30
C VAL A 205 -9.65 4.89 4.82
N THR A 206 -9.81 5.11 6.12
CA THR A 206 -9.40 6.33 6.81
C THR A 206 -7.87 6.37 6.86
N SER A 207 -7.28 7.09 5.91
CA SER A 207 -5.84 7.18 5.76
C SER A 207 -5.31 8.37 6.56
N VAL A 208 -4.30 8.16 7.39
CA VAL A 208 -3.88 9.17 8.37
C VAL A 208 -2.41 9.52 8.22
N ASN A 209 -2.12 10.81 8.03
CA ASN A 209 -0.75 11.31 8.02
C ASN A 209 -0.36 12.00 9.34
N ALA A 210 0.93 12.29 9.53
CA ALA A 210 1.43 12.81 10.79
C ALA A 210 1.73 14.31 10.73
N PHE A 211 1.27 15.01 11.76
CA PHE A 211 1.77 16.33 12.14
C PHE A 211 2.80 16.18 13.26
N ALA A 212 3.77 17.10 13.27
CA ALA A 212 4.66 17.19 14.39
C ALA A 212 3.95 17.74 15.62
N ARG A 213 4.33 17.24 16.80
CA ARG A 213 3.93 17.89 18.05
C ARG A 213 4.49 19.30 18.05
N ALA A 214 3.63 20.31 17.97
CA ALA A 214 4.03 21.71 17.94
C ALA A 214 4.88 22.06 19.19
N PRO A 215 6.17 22.43 19.03
CA PRO A 215 7.01 22.78 20.16
C PRO A 215 6.43 24.00 20.89
N GLY A 216 6.11 23.85 22.18
CA GLY A 216 5.58 24.93 23.01
C GLY A 216 4.06 25.17 22.92
N ALA A 217 3.33 24.40 22.11
CA ALA A 217 1.87 24.45 22.11
C ALA A 217 1.31 23.36 23.05
N ILE A 218 1.36 23.63 24.34
CA ILE A 218 0.26 23.18 25.21
C ILE A 218 -0.95 24.12 24.97
N ASP A 219 -0.69 25.37 24.53
CA ASP A 219 -1.70 26.44 24.36
C ASP A 219 -1.54 27.27 23.05
N GLY A 220 -0.69 26.85 22.10
CA GLY A 220 -0.43 27.59 20.86
C GLY A 220 -1.58 27.48 19.84
N HIS A 221 -1.70 28.45 18.93
CA HIS A 221 -2.68 28.37 17.85
C HIS A 221 -2.41 27.13 17.00
N ALA A 222 -3.46 26.34 16.76
CA ALA A 222 -3.44 25.14 15.94
C ALA A 222 -3.21 25.43 14.44
N THR A 223 -2.38 26.41 14.08
CA THR A 223 -1.87 26.71 12.73
C THR A 223 -0.36 26.50 12.62
N ASP A 224 0.29 26.20 13.75
CA ASP A 224 1.74 26.11 13.91
C ASP A 224 2.23 24.66 14.08
N ALA A 225 1.39 23.67 13.78
CA ALA A 225 1.79 22.26 13.76
C ALA A 225 2.26 21.90 12.32
N PRO A 226 3.58 21.86 12.04
CA PRO A 226 4.06 21.48 10.72
C PRO A 226 3.79 20.01 10.45
N MET A 227 3.64 19.64 9.17
CA MET A 227 3.69 18.23 8.78
C MET A 227 4.99 17.59 9.31
N ALA A 228 4.91 16.36 9.82
CA ALA A 228 6.10 15.64 10.24
C ALA A 228 7.03 15.40 9.05
N ARG A 229 8.34 15.39 9.27
CA ARG A 229 9.33 15.33 8.16
C ARG A 229 9.27 14.05 7.34
N PHE A 230 8.80 12.96 7.95
CA PHE A 230 8.63 11.65 7.31
C PHE A 230 7.26 11.47 6.65
N SER A 231 6.31 12.40 6.85
CA SER A 231 4.94 12.26 6.35
C SER A 231 4.89 12.12 4.83
N THR A 232 4.31 11.01 4.38
CA THR A 232 4.25 10.58 2.97
C THR A 232 3.40 11.52 2.11
N PHE A 233 3.72 11.59 0.81
CA PHE A 233 2.91 12.29 -0.19
C PHE A 233 2.06 11.33 -1.04
N VAL A 234 0.91 11.83 -1.49
CA VAL A 234 -0.06 11.13 -2.35
C VAL A 234 -0.20 11.88 -3.70
N PRO A 235 -1.04 11.50 -4.67
CA PRO A 235 -2.22 10.62 -4.61
C PRO A 235 -1.84 9.14 -4.65
N ASN A 236 -2.83 8.25 -4.52
CA ASN A 236 -2.65 6.86 -4.95
C ASN A 236 -2.72 6.78 -6.50
N TRP A 237 -2.42 5.62 -7.08
CA TRP A 237 -2.42 5.45 -8.55
C TRP A 237 -3.81 5.57 -9.18
N ASP A 238 -4.86 5.44 -8.38
CA ASP A 238 -6.26 5.64 -8.77
C ASP A 238 -6.71 7.13 -8.71
N LEU A 239 -5.80 8.03 -8.34
CA LEU A 239 -6.05 9.48 -8.15
C LEU A 239 -7.16 9.81 -7.12
N GLU A 240 -7.39 8.90 -6.18
CA GLU A 240 -8.21 9.15 -5.00
C GLU A 240 -7.46 10.06 -4.03
N ILE A 241 -8.22 10.94 -3.36
CA ILE A 241 -7.64 11.82 -2.35
C ILE A 241 -7.32 11.02 -1.09
N LYS A 242 -6.03 11.04 -0.78
CA LYS A 242 -5.42 10.58 0.46
C LYS A 242 -4.50 11.71 0.98
N PRO A 243 -3.98 11.66 2.22
CA PRO A 243 -4.68 11.03 3.34
C PRO A 243 -6.10 11.61 3.50
N THR A 244 -6.92 10.97 4.32
CA THR A 244 -8.18 11.54 4.79
C THR A 244 -7.87 12.80 5.61
N VAL A 245 -7.01 12.67 6.62
CA VAL A 245 -6.69 13.72 7.58
C VAL A 245 -5.28 13.49 8.14
N GLY A 246 -4.73 14.47 8.84
CA GLY A 246 -3.55 14.28 9.66
C GLY A 246 -3.85 14.43 11.16
N ALA A 247 -3.01 13.82 11.99
CA ALA A 247 -3.06 13.93 13.44
C ALA A 247 -1.63 14.02 14.02
N PRO A 248 -1.46 14.47 15.28
CA PRO A 248 -0.17 14.42 15.94
C PRO A 248 0.39 12.99 15.94
N GLY A 249 1.60 12.84 15.41
CA GLY A 249 2.28 11.55 15.33
C GLY A 249 3.80 11.64 15.33
N ASP A 250 4.40 12.83 15.45
CA ASP A 250 5.84 13.00 15.67
C ASP A 250 6.09 13.48 17.11
N ASN A 251 6.94 12.77 17.84
CA ASN A 251 7.33 13.09 19.22
C ASN A 251 6.11 13.18 20.16
N VAL A 252 5.22 12.19 20.05
CA VAL A 252 4.03 12.05 20.91
C VAL A 252 4.30 11.01 22.01
N PRO A 253 3.73 11.17 23.21
CA PRO A 253 3.93 10.18 24.27
C PRO A 253 3.19 8.87 23.94
N GLY A 254 3.85 7.74 24.19
CA GLY A 254 3.30 6.40 24.07
C GLY A 254 3.71 5.49 25.22
N ILE A 255 3.02 4.37 25.36
CA ILE A 255 3.38 3.31 26.31
C ILE A 255 4.35 2.33 25.66
N LYS A 256 5.23 1.73 26.46
CA LYS A 256 6.21 0.75 26.00
C LYS A 256 5.77 -0.68 26.28
N LYS A 257 6.24 -1.61 25.47
CA LYS A 257 6.27 -3.04 25.84
C LYS A 257 7.00 -3.22 27.18
N ASP A 258 6.53 -4.13 28.02
CA ASP A 258 7.04 -4.40 29.37
C ASP A 258 6.88 -3.24 30.38
N GLY A 259 6.15 -2.18 30.00
CA GLY A 259 5.83 -1.03 30.85
C GLY A 259 6.73 0.19 30.67
N GLY A 260 6.26 1.33 31.19
CA GLY A 260 6.90 2.65 31.02
C GLY A 260 6.38 3.42 29.81
N TYR A 261 7.00 4.58 29.54
CA TYR A 261 6.58 5.50 28.48
C TYR A 261 7.78 5.96 27.66
N GLU A 262 7.55 6.29 26.40
CA GLU A 262 8.53 6.93 25.53
C GLU A 262 7.86 7.87 24.54
N ASP A 263 8.63 8.81 24.00
CA ASP A 263 8.17 9.59 22.85
C ASP A 263 8.37 8.77 21.58
N ILE A 264 7.31 8.67 20.78
CA ILE A 264 7.24 7.87 19.55
C ILE A 264 6.89 8.75 18.36
N SER A 265 7.39 8.37 17.18
CA SER A 265 7.23 9.10 15.93
C SER A 265 6.87 8.18 14.77
N GLY A 266 5.83 8.54 14.03
CA GLY A 266 5.33 7.82 12.86
C GLY A 266 3.87 8.12 12.56
N THR A 267 3.47 8.01 11.29
CA THR A 267 2.05 7.94 10.93
C THR A 267 1.33 6.79 11.63
N SER A 268 2.11 5.78 12.05
CA SER A 268 1.69 4.67 12.90
C SER A 268 1.03 5.10 14.22
N PHE A 269 1.33 6.29 14.71
CA PHE A 269 0.85 6.83 15.99
C PHE A 269 -0.19 7.95 15.80
N ALA A 270 -0.20 8.58 14.62
CA ALA A 270 -1.30 9.46 14.21
C ALA A 270 -2.59 8.65 13.93
N GLY A 271 -2.46 7.48 13.28
CA GLY A 271 -3.56 6.55 12.99
C GLY A 271 -4.43 6.20 14.21
N PRO A 272 -3.87 5.61 15.28
CA PRO A 272 -4.65 5.27 16.48
C PRO A 272 -5.25 6.48 17.20
N LEU A 273 -4.66 7.68 17.08
CA LEU A 273 -5.27 8.90 17.59
C LEU A 273 -6.58 9.19 16.85
N VAL A 274 -6.57 9.10 15.51
CA VAL A 274 -7.78 9.24 14.69
C VAL A 274 -8.79 8.11 14.95
N ALA A 275 -8.34 6.87 15.15
CA ALA A 275 -9.22 5.75 15.51
C ALA A 275 -9.98 6.04 16.82
N GLY A 276 -9.29 6.58 17.83
CA GLY A 276 -9.92 7.05 19.06
C GLY A 276 -10.85 8.24 18.86
N ILE A 277 -10.52 9.19 17.97
CA ILE A 277 -11.43 10.30 17.62
C ILE A 277 -12.72 9.74 17.01
N LEU A 278 -12.61 8.77 16.09
CA LEU A 278 -13.78 8.14 15.46
C LEU A 278 -14.62 7.36 16.47
N ALA A 279 -13.99 6.67 17.42
CA ALA A 279 -14.66 6.03 18.54
C ALA A 279 -15.54 7.03 19.32
N LEU A 280 -14.96 8.15 19.77
CA LEU A 280 -15.68 9.19 20.51
C LEU A 280 -16.75 9.88 19.66
N ALA A 281 -16.47 10.14 18.38
CA ALA A 281 -17.44 10.74 17.47
C ALA A 281 -18.65 9.82 17.23
N ALA A 282 -18.43 8.52 17.10
CA ALA A 282 -19.50 7.53 16.97
C ALA A 282 -20.35 7.45 18.24
N GLU A 283 -19.78 7.59 19.45
CA GLU A 283 -20.57 7.65 20.69
C GLU A 283 -21.56 8.83 20.70
N VAL A 284 -21.16 9.98 20.18
CA VAL A 284 -22.02 11.18 20.11
C VAL A 284 -23.08 11.04 19.01
N ARG A 285 -22.71 10.46 17.87
CA ARG A 285 -23.53 10.50 16.65
C ARG A 285 -24.34 9.24 16.37
N GLY A 286 -23.99 8.11 16.98
CA GLY A 286 -24.65 6.82 16.80
C GLY A 286 -23.86 5.87 15.87
N PRO A 287 -24.24 5.72 14.59
CA PRO A 287 -23.71 4.65 13.74
C PRO A 287 -22.25 4.89 13.34
N PHE A 288 -21.48 3.79 13.26
CA PHE A 288 -20.14 3.73 12.67
C PHE A 288 -20.18 3.77 11.13
N ASP A 289 -20.91 4.71 10.53
CA ASP A 289 -20.93 4.86 9.07
C ASP A 289 -19.58 5.42 8.59
N PRO A 290 -18.73 4.64 7.89
CA PRO A 290 -17.39 5.07 7.52
C PRO A 290 -17.40 6.27 6.55
N VAL A 291 -18.41 6.37 5.69
CA VAL A 291 -18.53 7.48 4.72
C VAL A 291 -18.81 8.77 5.47
N LEU A 292 -19.77 8.75 6.38
CA LEU A 292 -20.11 9.89 7.22
C LEU A 292 -18.93 10.30 8.12
N LEU A 293 -18.28 9.33 8.77
CA LEU A 293 -17.17 9.59 9.68
C LEU A 293 -15.96 10.20 8.95
N ASN A 294 -15.60 9.69 7.77
CA ASN A 294 -14.57 10.30 6.94
C ASN A 294 -14.96 11.72 6.49
N SER A 295 -16.21 11.93 6.08
CA SER A 295 -16.71 13.27 5.75
C SER A 295 -16.56 14.23 6.92
N LEU A 296 -16.97 13.83 8.13
CA LEU A 296 -16.84 14.67 9.32
C LEU A 296 -15.38 15.00 9.65
N LEU A 297 -14.48 14.01 9.60
CA LEU A 297 -13.04 14.22 9.81
C LEU A 297 -12.46 15.21 8.81
N MET A 298 -12.69 14.99 7.52
CA MET A 298 -12.11 15.81 6.46
C MET A 298 -12.66 17.24 6.49
N THR A 299 -13.95 17.40 6.76
CA THR A 299 -14.64 18.68 6.56
C THR A 299 -14.60 19.60 7.78
N THR A 300 -14.22 19.05 8.92
CA THR A 300 -14.01 19.80 10.17
C THR A 300 -12.53 19.99 10.52
N ALA A 301 -11.63 19.28 9.83
CA ALA A 301 -10.19 19.43 10.01
C ALA A 301 -9.72 20.85 9.66
N VAL A 302 -8.59 21.25 10.26
CA VAL A 302 -7.99 22.57 10.07
C VAL A 302 -6.71 22.45 9.25
N PRO A 303 -6.67 22.98 8.03
CA PRO A 303 -5.45 23.04 7.21
C PRO A 303 -4.32 23.79 7.93
N GLN A 304 -3.10 23.23 7.88
CA GLN A 304 -1.90 23.77 8.53
C GLN A 304 -0.89 24.36 7.54
N GLY A 305 0.12 25.09 8.05
CA GLY A 305 1.38 25.34 7.35
C GLY A 305 1.31 26.27 6.13
N ASN A 306 0.68 27.46 6.24
CA ASN A 306 0.40 28.33 5.09
C ASN A 306 -0.10 27.51 3.87
N TYR A 307 -1.03 26.59 4.16
CA TYR A 307 -1.64 25.64 3.23
C TYR A 307 -0.63 24.65 2.61
N ASP A 308 -0.07 23.77 3.44
CA ASP A 308 0.64 22.58 2.97
C ASP A 308 -0.26 21.79 1.99
N SER A 309 0.34 21.03 1.07
CA SER A 309 -0.42 20.40 -0.01
C SER A 309 -1.52 19.48 0.53
N VAL A 310 -2.70 19.52 -0.09
CA VAL A 310 -3.77 18.52 0.12
C VAL A 310 -3.22 17.11 -0.04
N ALA A 311 -2.25 16.92 -0.95
CA ALA A 311 -1.58 15.65 -1.17
C ALA A 311 -0.69 15.17 0.00
N GLN A 312 -0.49 16.00 1.02
CA GLN A 312 0.22 15.61 2.24
C GLN A 312 -0.70 15.63 3.45
N GLN A 313 -1.55 16.64 3.61
CA GLN A 313 -2.37 16.79 4.83
C GLN A 313 -3.83 16.33 4.70
N GLY A 314 -4.32 16.07 3.49
CA GLY A 314 -5.74 15.74 3.27
C GLY A 314 -6.64 16.91 3.67
N GLY A 315 -7.61 16.64 4.55
CA GLY A 315 -8.44 17.69 5.17
C GLY A 315 -7.72 18.59 6.18
N GLY A 316 -6.48 18.26 6.57
CA GLY A 316 -5.69 19.02 7.55
C GLY A 316 -5.60 18.33 8.91
N LEU A 317 -5.36 19.10 9.98
CA LEU A 317 -5.26 18.59 11.35
C LEU A 317 -6.64 18.23 11.90
N ALA A 318 -6.81 16.99 12.35
CA ALA A 318 -8.08 16.47 12.87
C ALA A 318 -8.60 17.27 14.07
N ARG A 319 -9.93 17.44 14.13
CA ARG A 319 -10.64 18.20 15.18
C ARG A 319 -11.73 17.35 15.83
N ALA A 320 -11.37 16.64 16.91
CA ALA A 320 -12.27 15.67 17.54
C ALA A 320 -13.64 16.24 17.93
N TRP A 321 -13.64 17.38 18.63
CA TRP A 321 -14.87 18.04 19.07
C TRP A 321 -15.75 18.49 17.91
N ASP A 322 -15.13 19.09 16.89
CA ASP A 322 -15.82 19.65 15.72
C ASP A 322 -16.43 18.52 14.89
N ALA A 323 -15.70 17.42 14.66
CA ALA A 323 -16.20 16.23 13.97
C ALA A 323 -17.40 15.59 14.71
N ALA A 324 -17.33 15.46 16.03
CA ALA A 324 -18.41 14.86 16.82
C ALA A 324 -19.70 15.71 16.81
N HIS A 325 -19.57 17.04 16.85
CA HIS A 325 -20.70 17.96 17.02
C HIS A 325 -21.12 18.72 15.75
N ALA A 326 -20.50 18.46 14.61
CA ALA A 326 -20.83 19.14 13.36
C ALA A 326 -22.31 18.97 12.99
N THR A 327 -22.95 20.11 12.72
CA THR A 327 -24.34 20.19 12.25
C THR A 327 -24.44 20.47 10.75
N THR A 328 -23.31 20.49 10.06
CA THR A 328 -23.23 20.57 8.60
C THR A 328 -22.62 19.28 8.10
N LEU A 329 -23.35 18.57 7.26
CA LEU A 329 -22.86 17.38 6.58
C LEU A 329 -22.54 17.71 5.13
N VAL A 330 -21.42 17.18 4.64
CA VAL A 330 -20.89 17.51 3.32
C VAL A 330 -20.52 16.23 2.57
N GLU A 331 -21.06 16.05 1.37
CA GLU A 331 -20.88 14.82 0.59
C GLU A 331 -20.67 15.14 -0.90
N PRO A 332 -19.65 14.57 -1.57
CA PRO A 332 -18.61 13.68 -1.01
C PRO A 332 -17.65 14.44 -0.08
N ALA A 333 -16.88 13.67 0.71
CA ALA A 333 -15.89 14.20 1.66
C ALA A 333 -14.69 14.91 0.99
N SER A 334 -14.47 14.62 -0.30
CA SER A 334 -13.38 15.17 -1.11
C SER A 334 -13.74 15.12 -2.60
N LEU A 335 -13.00 15.86 -3.42
CA LEU A 335 -13.29 15.99 -4.86
C LEU A 335 -12.04 15.68 -5.71
N SER A 336 -11.99 14.47 -6.25
CA SER A 336 -10.96 14.07 -7.23
C SER A 336 -11.33 14.53 -8.63
N PHE A 337 -10.60 15.50 -9.18
CA PHE A 337 -10.75 15.98 -10.56
C PHE A 337 -10.06 15.11 -11.61
N ASN A 338 -9.27 14.12 -11.18
CA ASN A 338 -8.49 13.23 -12.04
C ASN A 338 -7.38 13.99 -12.83
N ASP A 339 -6.77 13.33 -13.82
CA ASP A 339 -5.77 13.92 -14.70
C ASP A 339 -6.39 14.82 -15.79
N THR A 340 -5.58 15.46 -16.64
CA THR A 340 -6.10 16.36 -17.70
C THR A 340 -6.92 15.62 -18.75
N GLN A 341 -6.55 14.38 -19.09
CA GLN A 341 -7.25 13.60 -20.12
C GLN A 341 -8.62 13.11 -19.64
N HIS A 342 -8.74 12.77 -18.36
CA HIS A 342 -9.95 12.25 -17.73
C HIS A 342 -10.61 13.26 -16.80
N ARG A 343 -10.32 14.56 -16.99
CA ARG A 343 -10.78 15.62 -16.09
C ARG A 343 -12.29 15.69 -15.99
N ALA A 344 -12.80 15.63 -14.77
CA ALA A 344 -14.20 15.95 -14.53
C ALA A 344 -14.48 17.44 -14.84
N HIS A 345 -15.39 17.72 -15.77
CA HIS A 345 -15.78 19.09 -16.10
C HIS A 345 -16.43 19.82 -14.91
N SER A 346 -17.23 19.10 -14.13
CA SER A 346 -17.81 19.62 -12.90
C SER A 346 -18.12 18.48 -11.94
N LEU A 347 -17.87 18.72 -10.66
CA LEU A 347 -18.21 17.83 -9.54
C LEU A 347 -19.24 18.52 -8.65
N SER A 348 -20.14 17.74 -8.04
CA SER A 348 -21.21 18.28 -7.19
C SER A 348 -20.98 17.94 -5.73
N LEU A 349 -21.14 18.94 -4.87
CA LEU A 349 -21.07 18.84 -3.42
C LEU A 349 -22.46 19.06 -2.82
N ARG A 350 -22.98 18.08 -2.07
CA ARG A 350 -24.22 18.21 -1.30
C ARG A 350 -23.88 18.68 0.13
N ILE A 351 -24.50 19.78 0.54
CA ILE A 351 -24.42 20.32 1.89
C ILE A 351 -25.77 20.13 2.55
N THR A 352 -25.80 19.53 3.74
CA THR A 352 -27.02 19.30 4.54
C THR A 352 -26.90 19.97 5.90
N ASN A 353 -27.90 20.77 6.27
CA ASN A 353 -27.99 21.39 7.59
C ASN A 353 -28.79 20.49 8.54
N THR A 354 -28.14 19.93 9.57
CA THR A 354 -28.78 19.16 10.64
C THR A 354 -29.00 19.97 11.93
N ALA A 355 -28.66 21.25 11.95
CA ALA A 355 -28.96 22.14 13.06
C ALA A 355 -30.47 22.38 13.18
N LYS A 356 -30.91 22.79 14.38
CA LYS A 356 -32.30 23.17 14.65
C LYS A 356 -32.64 24.59 14.19
N VAL A 357 -31.71 25.29 13.55
CA VAL A 357 -31.83 26.68 13.09
C VAL A 357 -31.42 26.82 11.64
N ASN A 358 -31.81 27.92 11.00
CA ASN A 358 -31.31 28.26 9.68
C ASN A 358 -29.81 28.55 9.73
N VAL A 359 -29.05 28.01 8.78
CA VAL A 359 -27.61 28.26 8.65
C VAL A 359 -27.35 28.94 7.31
N THR A 360 -26.58 30.03 7.36
CA THR A 360 -26.11 30.75 6.16
C THR A 360 -24.67 30.32 5.88
N TYR A 361 -24.44 29.77 4.70
CA TYR A 361 -23.12 29.35 4.25
C TYR A 361 -22.57 30.34 3.23
N ARG A 362 -21.32 30.73 3.43
CA ARG A 362 -20.51 31.47 2.46
C ARG A 362 -19.40 30.55 1.97
N LEU A 363 -19.39 30.27 0.68
CA LEU A 363 -18.46 29.34 0.04
C LEU A 363 -17.36 30.10 -0.68
N ASP A 364 -16.14 29.63 -0.49
CA ASP A 364 -14.95 30.17 -1.14
C ASP A 364 -13.93 29.06 -1.43
N THR A 365 -12.87 29.39 -2.17
CA THR A 365 -11.79 28.48 -2.56
C THR A 365 -10.43 29.11 -2.22
N LEU A 366 -9.56 28.41 -1.52
CA LEU A 366 -8.21 28.86 -1.11
C LEU A 366 -7.08 28.08 -1.80
N ALA A 367 -6.30 28.65 -2.73
CA ALA A 367 -5.13 27.96 -3.32
C ALA A 367 -4.21 27.32 -2.26
N ALA A 368 -3.97 26.00 -2.35
CA ALA A 368 -2.99 25.31 -1.52
C ALA A 368 -1.64 25.21 -2.26
N LYS A 369 -0.54 25.02 -1.53
CA LYS A 369 0.78 24.81 -2.16
C LYS A 369 0.75 23.54 -3.01
N THR A 370 1.17 23.69 -4.25
CA THR A 370 1.33 22.57 -5.19
C THR A 370 2.78 22.10 -5.21
N ILE A 371 3.01 20.83 -5.50
CA ILE A 371 4.34 20.21 -5.42
C ILE A 371 5.26 20.66 -6.60
N TYR A 372 4.70 21.26 -7.67
CA TYR A 372 5.48 21.75 -8.82
C TYR A 372 4.91 22.97 -9.59
N THR A 373 4.00 23.79 -9.02
CA THR A 373 3.51 25.00 -9.72
C THR A 373 3.88 26.31 -9.01
N LEU A 374 4.29 27.31 -9.80
CA LEU A 374 4.64 28.68 -9.39
C LEU A 374 3.48 29.68 -9.65
N GLY A 375 2.21 29.26 -9.67
CA GLY A 375 1.08 30.13 -10.04
C GLY A 375 -0.27 29.78 -9.39
N THR A 376 -1.20 30.74 -9.36
CA THR A 376 -2.50 30.65 -8.68
C THR A 376 -3.64 30.10 -9.57
N GLY A 377 -4.32 29.06 -9.06
CA GLY A 377 -5.60 28.43 -9.49
C GLY A 377 -6.66 29.37 -10.06
N SER A 378 -7.37 29.01 -11.13
CA SER A 378 -8.73 29.54 -11.37
C SER A 378 -9.78 28.45 -11.19
N ASN A 379 -10.54 28.54 -10.09
CA ASN A 379 -11.66 27.66 -9.79
C ASN A 379 -12.98 28.43 -9.78
N TRP A 380 -14.05 27.76 -10.19
CA TRP A 380 -15.38 28.32 -10.28
C TRP A 380 -16.36 27.53 -9.39
N LEU A 381 -17.18 28.29 -8.65
CA LEU A 381 -18.28 27.78 -7.83
C LEU A 381 -19.60 28.21 -8.45
N SER A 382 -20.55 27.29 -8.63
CA SER A 382 -21.87 27.62 -9.17
C SER A 382 -22.64 28.62 -8.32
N ARG A 383 -22.38 28.64 -7.01
CA ARG A 383 -22.96 29.57 -6.02
C ARG A 383 -21.95 29.83 -4.91
N ARG A 384 -21.89 31.07 -4.41
CA ARG A 384 -21.03 31.49 -3.27
C ARG A 384 -21.78 31.67 -1.96
N PHE A 385 -23.12 31.69 -2.00
CA PHE A 385 -23.97 31.88 -0.83
C PHE A 385 -25.18 30.95 -0.92
N LEU A 386 -25.55 30.36 0.22
CA LEU A 386 -26.77 29.58 0.37
C LEU A 386 -27.26 29.63 1.83
N VAL A 387 -28.57 29.57 2.01
CA VAL A 387 -29.21 29.52 3.32
C VAL A 387 -30.02 28.22 3.38
N LEU A 388 -29.75 27.37 4.36
CA LEU A 388 -30.48 26.12 4.55
C LEU A 388 -31.23 26.15 5.87
N GLY A 389 -32.53 25.83 5.82
CA GLY A 389 -33.30 25.55 7.02
C GLY A 389 -32.96 24.18 7.62
N PRO A 390 -33.47 23.88 8.83
CA PRO A 390 -33.27 22.59 9.48
C PRO A 390 -33.66 21.41 8.58
N GLY A 391 -32.78 20.43 8.46
CA GLY A 391 -32.96 19.22 7.64
C GLY A 391 -32.94 19.47 6.13
N LYS A 392 -32.63 20.69 5.66
CA LYS A 392 -32.54 20.99 4.23
C LYS A 392 -31.14 20.78 3.69
N SER A 393 -31.09 20.42 2.41
CA SER A 393 -29.85 20.22 1.66
C SER A 393 -29.84 21.04 0.38
N ALA A 394 -28.65 21.40 -0.09
CA ALA A 394 -28.44 21.96 -1.43
C ALA A 394 -27.15 21.42 -2.05
N SER A 395 -27.12 21.38 -3.38
CA SER A 395 -25.93 21.01 -4.15
C SER A 395 -25.23 22.24 -4.72
N VAL A 396 -23.89 22.18 -4.74
CA VAL A 396 -23.00 23.20 -5.29
C VAL A 396 -22.10 22.51 -6.30
N ASN A 397 -22.08 23.01 -7.53
CA ASN A 397 -21.23 22.47 -8.57
C ASN A 397 -19.91 23.25 -8.59
N ILE A 398 -18.81 22.51 -8.69
CA ILE A 398 -17.44 23.01 -8.62
C ILE A 398 -16.75 22.58 -9.91
N SER A 399 -15.99 23.48 -10.52
CA SER A 399 -15.18 23.17 -11.70
C SER A 399 -13.77 23.74 -11.55
N ALA A 400 -12.78 22.97 -12.00
CA ALA A 400 -11.36 23.35 -11.98
C ALA A 400 -10.81 23.42 -13.42
N THR A 401 -9.85 24.32 -13.65
CA THR A 401 -9.22 24.52 -14.96
C THR A 401 -7.69 24.45 -14.86
N ASP A 402 -7.05 23.90 -15.89
CA ASP A 402 -5.58 23.82 -15.91
C ASP A 402 -4.91 25.19 -16.01
N HIS A 403 -3.79 25.34 -15.31
CA HIS A 403 -2.94 26.53 -15.49
C HIS A 403 -2.31 26.55 -16.87
N LYS A 404 -2.25 27.76 -17.43
CA LYS A 404 -1.45 28.01 -18.63
C LYS A 404 0.04 28.02 -18.25
N GLY A 405 0.86 27.31 -19.03
CA GLY A 405 2.32 27.29 -18.85
C GLY A 405 2.85 26.18 -17.94
N LEU A 406 2.04 25.19 -17.57
CA LEU A 406 2.52 23.99 -16.89
C LEU A 406 3.27 23.07 -17.86
N ASP A 407 4.33 22.44 -17.38
CA ASP A 407 4.99 21.32 -18.08
C ASP A 407 4.21 20.04 -17.78
N PRO A 408 3.42 19.51 -18.73
CA PRO A 408 2.59 18.33 -18.50
C PRO A 408 3.40 17.07 -18.27
N ASN A 409 4.69 17.04 -18.64
CA ASN A 409 5.58 15.89 -18.44
C ASN A 409 6.04 15.75 -16.98
N ARG A 410 5.74 16.73 -16.13
CA ARG A 410 6.09 16.73 -14.69
C ARG A 410 4.90 16.42 -13.79
N LEU A 411 3.74 16.11 -14.38
CA LEU A 411 2.49 15.83 -13.67
C LEU A 411 2.17 16.85 -12.55
N PRO A 412 2.19 18.18 -12.82
CA PRO A 412 1.94 19.17 -11.79
C PRO A 412 0.56 19.00 -11.16
N GLN A 413 0.48 19.12 -9.84
CA GLN A 413 -0.74 18.92 -9.09
C GLN A 413 -1.44 20.25 -8.81
N GLN A 414 -2.76 20.29 -8.88
CA GLN A 414 -3.55 21.42 -8.40
C GLN A 414 -4.28 21.05 -7.11
N CYS A 415 -4.04 21.87 -6.08
CA CYS A 415 -4.66 21.73 -4.77
C CYS A 415 -5.32 23.06 -4.44
N VAL A 416 -6.61 23.07 -4.09
CA VAL A 416 -7.12 24.18 -3.29
C VAL A 416 -7.91 23.72 -2.07
N ASP A 417 -7.69 24.49 -1.02
CA ASP A 417 -8.13 24.38 0.34
C ASP A 417 -9.46 25.10 0.58
N GLY A 418 -10.12 24.66 1.64
CA GLY A 418 -11.51 24.87 2.00
C GLY A 418 -11.95 23.63 2.74
N SER A 419 -13.06 23.68 3.47
CA SER A 419 -13.59 22.56 4.27
C SER A 419 -13.88 21.27 3.48
N VAL A 420 -13.52 21.17 2.19
CA VAL A 420 -13.56 19.96 1.37
C VAL A 420 -12.29 19.94 0.52
N PRO A 421 -11.35 19.02 0.77
CA PRO A 421 -10.14 18.92 -0.04
C PRO A 421 -10.47 18.47 -1.46
N TYR A 422 -9.74 19.03 -2.43
CA TYR A 422 -9.82 18.60 -3.81
C TYR A 422 -8.47 18.56 -4.48
N LEU A 423 -8.38 17.71 -5.50
CA LEU A 423 -7.12 17.35 -6.13
C LEU A 423 -7.31 17.04 -7.61
N GLY A 424 -6.45 17.59 -8.44
CA GLY A 424 -6.33 17.21 -9.85
C GLY A 424 -4.86 17.14 -10.25
N VAL A 425 -4.56 16.32 -11.25
CA VAL A 425 -3.23 16.25 -11.86
C VAL A 425 -3.31 16.89 -13.25
N SER A 426 -2.35 17.74 -13.57
CA SER A 426 -2.18 18.29 -14.92
C SER A 426 -1.24 17.38 -15.71
N GLY A 427 -1.67 16.95 -16.90
CA GLY A 427 -1.00 15.93 -17.71
C GLY A 427 -1.89 14.70 -17.92
N SER A 428 -1.44 13.74 -18.73
CA SER A 428 -2.14 12.46 -18.93
C SER A 428 -1.30 11.33 -18.36
N LEU A 429 -1.79 10.63 -17.34
CA LEU A 429 -1.12 9.44 -16.82
C LEU A 429 -1.07 8.30 -17.86
N LYS A 430 -2.01 8.27 -18.80
CA LYS A 430 -2.07 7.29 -19.88
C LYS A 430 -0.97 7.47 -20.92
N GLU A 431 -0.62 8.72 -21.24
CA GLU A 431 0.41 9.02 -22.23
C GLU A 431 1.84 8.96 -21.66
N HIS A 432 1.98 8.88 -20.33
CA HIS A 432 3.29 8.79 -19.69
C HIS A 432 3.87 7.37 -19.79
N GLN A 433 5.16 7.30 -20.10
CA GLN A 433 5.91 6.05 -20.06
C GLN A 433 6.03 5.56 -18.62
N VAL A 434 5.57 4.32 -18.37
CA VAL A 434 5.65 3.65 -17.07
C VAL A 434 6.85 2.73 -16.97
N LEU A 435 7.31 2.16 -18.10
CA LEU A 435 8.49 1.30 -18.15
C LEU A 435 9.49 1.85 -19.17
N PRO A 436 10.68 2.29 -18.75
CA PRO A 436 11.71 2.71 -19.69
C PRO A 436 12.25 1.51 -20.47
N SER A 437 12.92 1.75 -21.59
CA SER A 437 13.44 0.69 -22.46
C SER A 437 14.42 -0.26 -21.77
N ASP A 438 15.11 0.22 -20.72
CA ASP A 438 16.05 -0.50 -19.86
C ASP A 438 15.43 -0.90 -18.51
N GLY A 439 14.11 -0.79 -18.37
CA GLY A 439 13.39 -1.08 -17.12
C GLY A 439 13.37 -2.56 -16.73
N ALA A 440 13.59 -3.48 -17.67
CA ALA A 440 13.72 -4.91 -17.41
C ALA A 440 15.14 -5.39 -17.71
N VAL A 441 15.80 -5.94 -16.69
CA VAL A 441 17.18 -6.43 -16.81
C VAL A 441 17.31 -7.84 -16.24
N LEU A 442 18.23 -8.60 -16.81
CA LEU A 442 18.73 -9.81 -16.14
C LEU A 442 19.63 -9.37 -14.99
N SER A 443 19.49 -10.02 -13.83
CA SER A 443 20.35 -9.75 -12.68
C SER A 443 20.92 -11.04 -12.11
N THR A 444 22.07 -10.95 -11.45
CA THR A 444 22.52 -11.96 -10.49
C THR A 444 22.51 -11.39 -9.08
N LEU A 445 22.20 -12.26 -8.12
CA LEU A 445 22.38 -11.97 -6.71
C LEU A 445 23.83 -12.25 -6.35
N SER A 446 24.56 -11.24 -5.89
CA SER A 446 25.78 -11.50 -5.13
C SER A 446 25.42 -12.07 -3.76
N ASP A 447 26.36 -12.75 -3.10
CA ASP A 447 26.20 -13.26 -1.73
C ASP A 447 25.88 -12.14 -0.71
N SER A 448 26.13 -10.88 -1.07
CA SER A 448 25.80 -9.68 -0.29
C SER A 448 24.37 -9.13 -0.52
N GLY A 449 23.56 -9.78 -1.36
CA GLY A 449 22.19 -9.35 -1.68
C GLY A 449 22.11 -8.12 -2.60
N LEU A 450 23.22 -7.71 -3.21
CA LEU A 450 23.26 -6.61 -4.18
C LEU A 450 23.03 -7.16 -5.61
N ASP A 451 22.27 -6.43 -6.42
CA ASP A 451 22.06 -6.78 -7.82
C ASP A 451 23.36 -6.53 -8.61
N GLN A 452 23.92 -7.58 -9.20
CA GLN A 452 24.83 -7.42 -10.32
C GLN A 452 24.01 -7.43 -11.61
N MET A 453 23.92 -6.25 -12.24
CA MET A 453 23.26 -6.12 -13.53
C MET A 453 24.14 -6.71 -14.64
N HIS A 454 23.48 -7.38 -15.56
CA HIS A 454 24.12 -8.11 -16.63
C HIS A 454 23.96 -7.36 -17.95
N GLY A 455 25.00 -6.60 -18.31
CA GLY A 455 25.02 -5.80 -19.55
C GLY A 455 25.42 -6.56 -20.82
N TYR A 456 25.70 -7.86 -20.74
CA TYR A 456 26.18 -8.70 -21.85
C TYR A 456 25.46 -10.06 -21.86
N GLY A 457 25.64 -10.88 -22.89
CA GLY A 457 24.93 -12.16 -23.00
C GLY A 457 25.23 -13.15 -21.87
N HIS A 458 24.20 -13.86 -21.39
CA HIS A 458 24.29 -14.87 -20.31
C HIS A 458 23.98 -16.27 -20.78
N TRP A 459 24.49 -17.28 -20.07
CA TRP A 459 24.31 -18.68 -20.39
C TRP A 459 23.71 -19.40 -19.19
N PHE A 460 22.63 -20.14 -19.41
CA PHE A 460 21.92 -20.87 -18.36
C PHE A 460 21.77 -22.34 -18.75
N ASP A 461 21.95 -23.19 -17.75
CA ASP A 461 21.70 -24.63 -17.82
C ASP A 461 20.54 -24.97 -16.90
N TYR A 462 19.62 -25.82 -17.37
CA TYR A 462 18.61 -26.38 -16.48
C TYR A 462 19.27 -27.26 -15.41
N GLY A 463 18.98 -26.95 -14.15
CA GLY A 463 19.29 -27.79 -12.99
C GLY A 463 18.04 -28.49 -12.47
N ILE A 464 18.24 -29.68 -11.88
CA ILE A 464 17.22 -30.36 -11.07
C ILE A 464 17.53 -30.04 -9.61
N LYS A 465 16.60 -29.39 -8.91
CA LYS A 465 16.72 -29.08 -7.48
C LYS A 465 16.38 -30.31 -6.63
N ASN A 466 16.71 -30.26 -5.34
CA ASN A 466 16.48 -31.36 -4.38
C ASN A 466 15.00 -31.74 -4.24
N ASP A 467 14.09 -30.77 -4.41
CA ASP A 467 12.64 -30.96 -4.45
C ASP A 467 12.13 -31.52 -5.79
N SER A 468 13.04 -32.00 -6.64
CA SER A 468 12.79 -32.48 -7.99
C SER A 468 12.36 -31.44 -9.03
N SER A 469 12.27 -30.15 -8.68
CA SER A 469 11.90 -29.10 -9.63
C SER A 469 13.00 -28.83 -10.67
N VAL A 470 12.59 -28.54 -11.91
CA VAL A 470 13.48 -28.19 -13.02
C VAL A 470 13.52 -26.67 -13.17
N SER A 471 14.73 -26.08 -13.21
CA SER A 471 14.88 -24.62 -13.26
C SER A 471 16.20 -24.15 -13.87
N ILE A 472 16.16 -23.11 -14.72
CA ILE A 472 17.34 -22.30 -15.09
C ILE A 472 17.69 -21.21 -14.07
N ASN A 473 16.80 -20.97 -13.09
CA ASN A 473 16.97 -19.98 -12.02
C ASN A 473 17.37 -18.58 -12.52
N LEU A 474 16.69 -18.08 -13.55
CA LEU A 474 16.97 -16.78 -14.19
C LEU A 474 16.36 -15.62 -13.40
N PRO A 475 17.13 -14.79 -12.68
CA PRO A 475 16.60 -13.65 -11.97
C PRO A 475 16.33 -12.49 -12.94
N VAL A 476 15.12 -11.95 -12.88
CA VAL A 476 14.67 -10.82 -13.69
C VAL A 476 14.29 -9.70 -12.73
N ARG A 477 14.86 -8.52 -12.97
CA ARG A 477 14.50 -7.31 -12.24
C ARG A 477 13.70 -6.40 -13.15
N VAL A 478 12.54 -5.96 -12.68
CA VAL A 478 11.67 -4.99 -13.34
C VAL A 478 11.62 -3.72 -12.49
N THR A 479 11.99 -2.59 -13.07
CA THR A 479 12.02 -1.27 -12.45
C THR A 479 11.19 -0.30 -13.28
N PRO A 480 9.91 -0.14 -12.96
CA PRO A 480 9.07 0.88 -13.59
C PRO A 480 9.55 2.29 -13.23
N GLY A 481 9.45 3.25 -14.15
CA GLY A 481 9.66 4.67 -13.89
C GLY A 481 8.44 5.33 -13.23
N LEU A 482 7.24 4.80 -13.49
CA LEU A 482 5.99 5.07 -12.78
C LEU A 482 5.34 3.72 -12.44
N GLY A 483 4.46 3.70 -11.45
CA GLY A 483 3.76 2.47 -11.07
C GLY A 483 2.94 1.93 -12.24
N THR A 484 2.86 0.61 -12.33
CA THR A 484 2.06 -0.08 -13.35
C THR A 484 1.17 -1.14 -12.72
N ARG A 485 -0.08 -1.25 -13.19
CA ARG A 485 -1.04 -2.24 -12.70
C ARG A 485 -0.64 -3.65 -13.09
N LEU A 486 -0.01 -3.83 -14.24
CA LEU A 486 0.27 -5.13 -14.81
C LEU A 486 1.53 -5.09 -15.67
N VAL A 487 2.45 -5.98 -15.37
CA VAL A 487 3.58 -6.34 -16.23
C VAL A 487 3.40 -7.76 -16.71
N ARG A 488 3.54 -7.99 -18.01
CA ARG A 488 3.65 -9.32 -18.62
C ARG A 488 5.03 -9.50 -19.22
N ALA A 489 5.68 -10.61 -18.89
CA ALA A 489 6.91 -11.02 -19.52
C ALA A 489 6.65 -12.19 -20.47
N GLU A 490 7.25 -12.11 -21.65
CA GLU A 490 7.26 -13.16 -22.66
C GLU A 490 8.72 -13.46 -23.02
N VAL A 491 9.01 -14.71 -23.37
CA VAL A 491 10.32 -15.10 -23.89
C VAL A 491 10.28 -15.12 -25.42
N VAL A 492 11.21 -14.41 -26.04
CA VAL A 492 11.28 -14.26 -27.50
C VAL A 492 12.54 -14.97 -28.00
N PRO A 493 12.41 -16.00 -28.86
CA PRO A 493 13.58 -16.60 -29.49
C PRO A 493 14.22 -15.63 -30.48
N VAL A 494 15.54 -15.47 -30.41
CA VAL A 494 16.29 -14.52 -31.26
C VAL A 494 16.52 -15.10 -32.66
N SER A 495 16.94 -16.36 -32.72
CA SER A 495 17.13 -17.13 -33.95
C SER A 495 16.53 -18.53 -33.77
N PRO A 496 15.19 -18.66 -33.76
CA PRO A 496 14.54 -19.94 -33.51
C PRO A 496 14.91 -20.98 -34.56
N ARG A 497 15.06 -22.23 -34.13
CA ARG A 497 15.10 -23.37 -35.07
C ARG A 497 13.79 -23.41 -35.86
N LYS A 498 13.84 -23.88 -37.11
CA LYS A 498 12.70 -23.90 -38.03
C LYS A 498 11.42 -24.45 -37.39
N TRP A 499 11.51 -25.59 -36.69
CA TRP A 499 10.35 -26.21 -36.04
C TRP A 499 9.66 -25.27 -35.03
N LEU A 500 10.43 -24.49 -34.28
CA LEU A 500 9.91 -23.55 -33.29
C LEU A 500 9.31 -22.33 -33.98
N ALA A 501 9.98 -21.82 -35.01
CA ALA A 501 9.46 -20.71 -35.81
C ALA A 501 8.12 -21.06 -36.46
N ASP A 502 8.04 -22.22 -37.11
CA ASP A 502 6.82 -22.73 -37.75
C ASP A 502 5.71 -22.93 -36.70
N ARG A 503 6.03 -23.52 -35.53
CA ARG A 503 5.07 -23.72 -34.43
C ARG A 503 4.48 -22.41 -33.90
N LEU A 504 5.33 -21.40 -33.69
CA LEU A 504 4.89 -20.09 -33.19
C LEU A 504 4.00 -19.38 -34.22
N ALA A 505 4.34 -19.48 -35.51
CA ALA A 505 3.56 -18.88 -36.59
C ALA A 505 2.21 -19.59 -36.80
N ASP A 506 2.20 -20.92 -36.90
CA ASP A 506 1.01 -21.73 -37.19
C ASP A 506 -0.09 -21.56 -36.14
N LYS A 507 0.32 -21.46 -34.86
CA LYS A 507 -0.61 -21.31 -33.74
C LYS A 507 -0.76 -19.88 -33.24
N ASN A 508 -0.04 -18.91 -33.83
CA ASN A 508 0.05 -17.53 -33.33
C ASN A 508 0.37 -17.47 -31.82
N LEU A 509 1.35 -18.28 -31.38
CA LEU A 509 1.68 -18.44 -29.96
C LEU A 509 2.58 -17.34 -29.44
N THR A 510 2.26 -16.84 -28.24
CA THR A 510 3.19 -16.13 -27.38
C THR A 510 3.74 -17.10 -26.33
N LEU A 511 5.03 -16.95 -26.00
CA LEU A 511 5.66 -17.77 -24.96
C LEU A 511 5.63 -16.99 -23.65
N ASP A 512 4.48 -17.01 -22.98
CA ASP A 512 4.26 -16.29 -21.74
C ASP A 512 5.13 -16.87 -20.61
N VAL A 513 5.70 -15.99 -19.78
CA VAL A 513 6.69 -16.35 -18.75
C VAL A 513 6.13 -16.09 -17.36
N PHE A 514 5.79 -14.84 -17.06
CA PHE A 514 5.17 -14.46 -15.80
C PHE A 514 4.35 -13.17 -15.96
N SER A 515 3.43 -12.97 -15.03
CA SER A 515 2.79 -11.67 -14.80
C SER A 515 3.13 -11.16 -13.41
N LEU A 516 3.22 -9.84 -13.28
CA LEU A 516 3.39 -9.15 -12.01
C LEU A 516 2.33 -8.05 -11.93
N ASP A 517 1.64 -7.97 -10.81
CA ASP A 517 0.55 -7.00 -10.61
C ASP A 517 0.97 -5.89 -9.64
N ALA A 518 0.39 -4.70 -9.85
CA ALA A 518 0.47 -3.55 -8.95
C ALA A 518 1.92 -3.18 -8.55
N LEU A 519 2.83 -3.05 -9.52
CA LEU A 519 4.21 -2.68 -9.23
C LEU A 519 4.29 -1.21 -8.77
N PRO A 520 5.12 -0.91 -7.76
CA PRO A 520 5.40 0.45 -7.34
C PRO A 520 6.41 1.13 -8.28
N HIS A 521 6.63 2.43 -8.09
CA HIS A 521 7.70 3.18 -8.75
C HIS A 521 8.96 3.30 -7.87
N SER A 522 8.81 3.20 -6.55
CA SER A 522 9.89 3.43 -5.59
C SER A 522 10.84 2.24 -5.42
N GLN A 523 10.38 1.01 -5.74
CA GLN A 523 11.16 -0.20 -5.53
C GLN A 523 11.12 -1.15 -6.74
N PRO A 524 12.27 -1.73 -7.14
CA PRO A 524 12.30 -2.72 -8.18
C PRO A 524 11.64 -4.03 -7.72
N THR A 525 10.87 -4.66 -8.60
CA THR A 525 10.31 -5.98 -8.36
C THR A 525 11.22 -7.04 -8.97
N ARG A 526 11.56 -8.07 -8.18
CA ARG A 526 12.38 -9.19 -8.62
C ARG A 526 11.52 -10.42 -8.82
N ARG A 527 11.76 -11.14 -9.93
CA ARG A 527 11.13 -12.42 -10.23
C ARG A 527 12.17 -13.37 -10.79
N THR A 528 12.34 -14.52 -10.14
CA THR A 528 13.18 -15.59 -10.67
C THR A 528 12.34 -16.50 -11.56
N TRP A 529 12.66 -16.51 -12.85
CA TRP A 529 12.02 -17.39 -13.82
C TRP A 529 12.73 -18.74 -13.90
N SER A 530 11.96 -19.82 -13.88
CA SER A 530 12.49 -21.18 -13.92
C SER A 530 12.74 -21.70 -15.34
N GLY A 531 12.41 -20.94 -16.39
CA GLY A 531 12.36 -21.45 -17.76
C GLY A 531 11.01 -22.07 -18.14
N ARG A 532 10.09 -22.18 -17.17
CA ARG A 532 8.73 -22.70 -17.36
C ARG A 532 7.79 -21.63 -17.92
N LEU A 533 7.05 -21.95 -18.97
CA LEU A 533 6.09 -21.08 -19.65
C LEU A 533 4.73 -21.09 -18.94
N GLY A 534 3.86 -20.15 -19.30
CA GLY A 534 2.46 -20.09 -18.87
C GLY A 534 1.67 -21.35 -19.22
N SER A 535 1.96 -21.94 -20.40
CA SER A 535 1.43 -23.24 -20.82
C SER A 535 1.87 -24.40 -19.92
N GLY A 536 2.86 -24.19 -19.04
CA GLY A 536 3.46 -25.20 -18.18
C GLY A 536 4.63 -25.96 -18.81
N ASP A 537 4.91 -25.75 -20.10
CA ASP A 537 6.08 -26.27 -20.81
C ASP A 537 7.37 -25.59 -20.37
N TYR A 538 8.51 -26.12 -20.80
CA TYR A 538 9.82 -25.52 -20.58
C TYR A 538 10.41 -25.02 -21.90
N THR A 539 11.14 -23.90 -21.85
CA THR A 539 11.81 -23.41 -23.05
C THR A 539 12.89 -24.39 -23.55
N PRO A 540 12.93 -24.68 -24.86
CA PRO A 540 13.99 -25.47 -25.47
C PRO A 540 15.37 -24.81 -25.36
N VAL A 541 16.41 -25.57 -25.77
CA VAL A 541 17.76 -25.03 -25.99
C VAL A 541 17.72 -24.03 -27.15
N GLY A 542 18.31 -22.85 -26.94
CA GLY A 542 18.29 -21.77 -27.92
C GLY A 542 18.75 -20.43 -27.34
N GLU A 543 18.81 -19.42 -28.22
CA GLU A 543 19.07 -18.04 -27.85
C GLU A 543 17.74 -17.28 -27.72
N TYR A 544 17.57 -16.57 -26.61
CA TYR A 544 16.34 -15.89 -26.23
C TYR A 544 16.61 -14.50 -25.67
N LYS A 545 15.57 -13.68 -25.61
CA LYS A 545 15.48 -12.47 -24.78
C LYS A 545 14.12 -12.43 -24.09
N LEU A 546 13.97 -11.67 -23.02
CA LEU A 546 12.64 -11.40 -22.46
C LEU A 546 12.11 -10.08 -23.02
N ALA A 547 10.89 -10.12 -23.54
CA ALA A 547 10.09 -8.94 -23.86
C ALA A 547 9.15 -8.68 -22.67
N VAL A 548 9.43 -7.63 -21.91
CA VAL A 548 8.67 -7.25 -20.72
C VAL A 548 7.80 -6.05 -21.05
N ARG A 549 6.49 -6.22 -20.96
CA ARG A 549 5.50 -5.19 -21.28
C ARG A 549 4.77 -4.73 -20.04
N ALA A 550 4.79 -3.43 -19.79
CA ALA A 550 4.04 -2.80 -18.70
C ALA A 550 2.87 -2.00 -19.25
N VAL A 551 1.69 -2.17 -18.67
CA VAL A 551 0.50 -1.40 -19.04
C VAL A 551 0.62 0.00 -18.43
N ARG A 552 0.48 1.04 -19.26
CA ARG A 552 0.44 2.43 -18.80
C ARG A 552 -0.77 2.66 -17.89
N LEU A 553 -0.69 3.67 -17.02
CA LEU A 553 -1.79 4.04 -16.13
C LEU A 553 -3.06 4.36 -16.96
N PHE A 554 -4.23 3.89 -16.53
CA PHE A 554 -5.49 3.96 -17.30
C PHE A 554 -5.49 3.29 -18.69
N GLY A 555 -4.41 2.59 -19.05
CA GLY A 555 -4.32 1.80 -20.27
C GLY A 555 -5.12 0.50 -20.21
N GLY A 556 -5.62 0.06 -21.37
CA GLY A 556 -6.27 -1.24 -21.51
C GLY A 556 -5.21 -2.35 -21.51
N PRO A 557 -5.35 -3.41 -20.67
CA PRO A 557 -4.36 -4.47 -20.64
C PRO A 557 -4.24 -5.13 -22.00
N GLU A 558 -5.32 -5.37 -22.75
CA GLU A 558 -5.27 -6.03 -24.05
C GLU A 558 -4.97 -5.08 -25.24
N VAL A 559 -4.69 -3.80 -24.98
CA VAL A 559 -4.42 -2.80 -26.02
C VAL A 559 -2.91 -2.61 -26.17
N GLN A 560 -2.35 -3.03 -27.31
CA GLN A 560 -0.89 -3.01 -27.53
C GLN A 560 -0.29 -1.60 -27.44
N SER A 561 -0.98 -0.56 -27.93
CA SER A 561 -0.53 0.82 -27.88
C SER A 561 -0.47 1.41 -26.47
N ASP A 562 -1.15 0.78 -25.51
CA ASP A 562 -1.20 1.21 -24.11
C ASP A 562 -0.10 0.54 -23.27
N ARG A 563 0.85 -0.18 -23.89
CA ARG A 563 1.92 -0.92 -23.22
C ARG A 563 3.29 -0.37 -23.60
N ASP A 564 4.12 -0.13 -22.61
CA ASP A 564 5.55 0.10 -22.82
C ASP A 564 6.31 -1.22 -22.87
N LEU A 565 7.36 -1.28 -23.68
CA LEU A 565 8.21 -2.45 -23.86
C LEU A 565 9.62 -2.17 -23.35
N SER A 566 10.13 -3.10 -22.55
CA SER A 566 11.55 -3.23 -22.24
C SER A 566 12.02 -4.62 -22.63
N GLU A 567 13.12 -4.70 -23.36
CA GLU A 567 13.72 -5.97 -23.76
C GLU A 567 15.03 -6.17 -23.01
N THR A 568 15.21 -7.37 -22.44
CA THR A 568 16.48 -7.71 -21.81
C THR A 568 17.58 -7.93 -22.85
N VAL A 569 18.83 -7.95 -22.40
CA VAL A 569 19.91 -8.56 -23.18
C VAL A 569 19.59 -10.02 -23.53
N ASN A 570 20.20 -10.52 -24.60
CA ASN A 570 20.06 -11.91 -25.01
C ASN A 570 20.66 -12.85 -23.96
N PHE A 571 20.09 -14.04 -23.84
CA PHE A 571 20.62 -15.14 -23.05
C PHE A 571 20.45 -16.47 -23.77
N GLN A 572 21.34 -17.41 -23.47
CA GLN A 572 21.40 -18.72 -24.07
C GLN A 572 20.95 -19.78 -23.07
N VAL A 573 20.02 -20.64 -23.47
CA VAL A 573 19.74 -21.91 -22.79
C VAL A 573 20.58 -22.98 -23.46
N ASN A 574 21.54 -23.55 -22.74
CA ASN A 574 22.55 -24.46 -23.29
C ASN A 574 22.21 -25.94 -23.10
N LYS A 575 21.80 -26.33 -21.89
CA LYS A 575 21.31 -27.67 -21.60
C LYS A 575 19.79 -27.69 -21.57
N ALA A 576 19.21 -28.75 -22.13
CA ALA A 576 17.76 -28.95 -22.12
C ALA A 576 17.24 -29.34 -20.72
N ALA A 577 15.97 -29.05 -20.47
CA ALA A 577 15.27 -29.37 -19.23
C ALA A 577 15.13 -30.89 -18.94
N GLY A 578 15.43 -31.75 -19.92
CA GLY A 578 15.42 -33.20 -19.78
C GLY A 578 14.03 -33.80 -19.65
N ARG A 579 13.96 -35.10 -19.33
CA ARG A 579 12.70 -35.87 -19.26
C ARG A 579 11.67 -35.28 -18.31
N LYS A 580 12.10 -34.71 -17.17
CA LYS A 580 11.21 -34.15 -16.15
C LYS A 580 10.32 -33.03 -16.67
N ALA A 581 10.80 -32.25 -17.66
CA ALA A 581 9.98 -31.22 -18.30
C ALA A 581 8.79 -31.78 -19.08
N CYS A 582 8.83 -33.05 -19.46
CA CYS A 582 7.82 -33.71 -20.30
C CYS A 582 6.80 -34.53 -19.50
N GLU A 583 6.92 -34.62 -18.17
CA GLU A 583 6.05 -35.45 -17.32
C GLU A 583 4.56 -35.11 -17.46
N ARG A 584 4.22 -33.88 -17.86
CA ARG A 584 2.83 -33.47 -18.11
C ARG A 584 2.18 -34.26 -19.24
N TYR A 585 2.95 -34.67 -20.24
CA TYR A 585 2.43 -35.33 -21.44
C TYR A 585 2.24 -36.84 -21.30
N GLU A 586 2.53 -37.40 -20.12
CA GLU A 586 2.31 -38.83 -19.86
C GLU A 586 0.82 -39.19 -19.87
N SER A 587 0.50 -40.38 -20.39
CA SER A 587 -0.88 -40.85 -20.54
C SER A 587 -1.63 -40.87 -19.21
N GLY A 588 -2.81 -40.26 -19.17
CA GLY A 588 -3.66 -40.20 -17.98
C GLY A 588 -3.41 -39.02 -17.04
N LYS A 589 -2.46 -38.13 -17.38
CA LYS A 589 -2.33 -36.81 -16.74
C LYS A 589 -3.15 -35.75 -17.49
N ALA A 590 -3.39 -34.62 -16.84
CA ALA A 590 -4.33 -33.57 -17.27
C ALA A 590 -4.23 -33.15 -18.75
N ALA A 591 -5.33 -32.63 -19.31
CA ALA A 591 -5.41 -32.20 -20.71
C ALA A 591 -4.31 -31.19 -21.10
N THR A 592 -3.86 -31.30 -22.36
CA THR A 592 -2.88 -30.40 -22.98
C THR A 592 -3.52 -29.02 -23.22
N PRO A 593 -2.89 -27.91 -22.77
CA PRO A 593 -3.37 -26.57 -23.04
C PRO A 593 -3.38 -26.24 -24.53
N GLU A 594 -4.23 -25.32 -24.95
CA GLU A 594 -4.26 -24.84 -26.35
C GLU A 594 -2.93 -24.15 -26.72
N ASP A 595 -2.35 -23.42 -25.76
CA ASP A 595 -1.07 -22.72 -25.85
C ASP A 595 0.17 -23.61 -25.63
N ALA A 596 -0.02 -24.93 -25.54
CA ALA A 596 1.08 -25.86 -25.38
C ALA A 596 2.04 -25.84 -26.58
N LEU A 597 3.33 -25.85 -26.26
CA LEU A 597 4.43 -25.90 -27.21
C LEU A 597 4.54 -27.28 -27.87
N PHE A 598 4.24 -28.34 -27.12
CA PHE A 598 4.28 -29.72 -27.59
C PHE A 598 2.87 -30.33 -27.66
N GLY A 599 2.65 -31.21 -28.62
CA GLY A 599 1.39 -31.94 -28.77
C GLY A 599 1.38 -33.32 -28.11
N SER A 600 2.57 -33.86 -27.77
CA SER A 600 2.70 -35.22 -27.24
C SER A 600 3.96 -35.40 -26.40
N LEU A 601 4.00 -36.51 -25.64
CA LEU A 601 5.19 -36.90 -24.86
C LEU A 601 6.39 -37.17 -25.77
N GLU A 602 6.17 -37.85 -26.90
CA GLU A 602 7.24 -38.19 -27.85
C GLU A 602 7.89 -36.92 -28.44
N GLU A 603 7.08 -35.95 -28.85
CA GLU A 603 7.56 -34.66 -29.36
C GLU A 603 8.36 -33.89 -28.31
N CYS A 604 7.85 -33.82 -27.06
CA CYS A 604 8.55 -33.16 -25.97
C CYS A 604 9.90 -33.84 -25.67
N LEU A 605 9.94 -35.17 -25.63
CA LEU A 605 11.16 -35.92 -25.39
C LEU A 605 12.17 -35.72 -26.52
N GLN A 606 11.73 -35.72 -27.77
CA GLN A 606 12.60 -35.47 -28.92
C GLN A 606 13.31 -34.11 -28.79
N ILE A 607 12.61 -33.07 -28.31
CA ILE A 607 13.21 -31.73 -28.18
C ILE A 607 14.04 -31.58 -26.90
N HIS A 608 13.59 -32.13 -25.77
CA HIS A 608 14.25 -31.94 -24.46
C HIS A 608 15.23 -33.03 -24.06
N VAL A 609 15.25 -34.18 -24.75
CA VAL A 609 16.07 -35.36 -24.41
C VAL A 609 17.04 -35.73 -25.53
N ASP A 610 16.77 -35.42 -26.82
CA ASP A 610 17.67 -35.82 -27.91
C ASP A 610 18.98 -35.03 -28.01
N ALA A 611 19.27 -34.13 -27.07
CA ALA A 611 20.66 -33.65 -26.89
C ALA A 611 21.57 -34.73 -26.25
N MET A 612 21.01 -35.83 -25.72
CA MET A 612 21.77 -36.89 -25.06
C MET A 612 22.02 -38.12 -25.94
N ILE A 613 21.19 -38.35 -26.97
CA ILE A 613 21.28 -39.54 -27.82
C ILE A 613 22.42 -39.42 -28.84
N ASP A 614 22.71 -38.22 -29.36
CA ASP A 614 23.85 -38.01 -30.28
C ASP A 614 25.21 -38.25 -29.58
N ALA A 615 25.36 -37.85 -28.32
CA ALA A 615 26.58 -38.10 -27.54
C ALA A 615 26.76 -39.59 -27.16
N LEU A 616 25.66 -40.32 -26.97
CA LEU A 616 25.68 -41.77 -26.71
C LEU A 616 25.91 -42.58 -27.99
N LEU A 617 25.35 -42.14 -29.12
CA LEU A 617 25.57 -42.75 -30.43
C LEU A 617 27.02 -42.60 -30.87
N ASP A 618 27.63 -41.43 -30.73
CA ASP A 618 29.07 -41.24 -31.02
C ASP A 618 29.98 -42.14 -30.17
N SER A 619 29.64 -42.36 -28.90
CA SER A 619 30.37 -43.30 -28.04
C SER A 619 30.19 -44.76 -28.47
N CYS A 620 29.02 -45.12 -29.01
CA CYS A 620 28.73 -46.46 -29.52
C CYS A 620 29.43 -46.72 -30.86
N THR A 621 29.55 -45.72 -31.74
CA THR A 621 30.31 -45.81 -32.99
C THR A 621 31.80 -45.98 -32.71
N ALA A 622 32.34 -45.26 -31.71
CA ALA A 622 33.72 -45.43 -31.24
C ALA A 622 33.99 -46.82 -30.65
N ARG A 623 33.05 -47.38 -29.87
CA ARG A 623 33.16 -48.75 -29.31
C ARG A 623 33.14 -49.84 -30.40
N LYS A 624 32.27 -49.71 -31.41
CA LYS A 624 32.24 -50.62 -32.56
C LYS A 624 33.49 -50.52 -33.44
N GLY A 625 34.11 -49.34 -33.52
CA GLY A 625 35.42 -49.14 -34.18
C GLY A 625 36.56 -49.86 -33.46
N LEU A 626 36.58 -49.77 -32.12
CA LEU A 626 37.58 -50.45 -31.28
C LEU A 626 37.42 -51.98 -31.31
N GLU A 627 36.20 -52.51 -31.29
CA GLU A 627 35.93 -53.95 -31.39
C GLU A 627 36.38 -54.55 -32.73
N ARG A 628 36.26 -53.81 -33.85
CA ARG A 628 36.79 -54.25 -35.17
C ARG A 628 38.31 -54.26 -35.20
N GLN A 629 38.98 -53.28 -34.59
CA GLN A 629 40.44 -53.26 -34.48
C GLN A 629 40.97 -54.37 -33.57
N VAL A 630 40.27 -54.70 -32.48
CA VAL A 630 40.62 -55.83 -31.60
C VAL A 630 40.39 -57.18 -32.30
N HIS A 631 39.37 -57.30 -33.16
CA HIS A 631 39.16 -58.51 -33.97
C HIS A 631 40.24 -58.68 -35.07
N GLN A 632 40.69 -57.60 -35.70
CA GLN A 632 41.82 -57.63 -36.64
C GLN A 632 43.15 -57.97 -35.95
N LEU A 633 43.40 -57.45 -34.74
CA LEU A 633 44.60 -57.76 -33.97
C LEU A 633 44.62 -59.20 -33.45
N ARG A 634 43.46 -59.81 -33.17
CA ARG A 634 43.35 -61.24 -32.83
C ARG A 634 43.55 -62.16 -34.05
N ALA A 635 43.21 -61.72 -35.25
CA ALA A 635 43.45 -62.49 -36.48
C ALA A 635 44.95 -62.54 -36.90
N HIS A 636 45.78 -61.63 -36.37
CA HIS A 636 47.22 -61.55 -36.66
C HIS A 636 48.11 -62.19 -35.57
N GLY A 637 47.53 -62.83 -34.54
CA GLY A 637 48.26 -63.37 -33.39
C GLY A 637 48.65 -64.86 -33.46
N GLU A 638 48.31 -65.58 -34.52
CA GLU A 638 48.70 -67.00 -34.70
C GLU A 638 49.79 -67.19 -35.76
N VAL A 639 50.96 -66.59 -35.58
CA VAL A 639 52.20 -67.13 -36.15
C VAL A 639 53.34 -66.78 -35.20
N LEU A 640 53.74 -67.74 -34.34
CA LEU A 640 55.11 -68.01 -33.91
C LEU A 640 55.13 -69.04 -32.76
N TRP A 641 55.21 -70.31 -33.14
CA TRP A 641 55.95 -71.35 -32.41
C TRP A 641 56.61 -72.25 -33.45
N HIS A 642 57.87 -71.95 -33.80
CA HIS A 642 58.94 -72.94 -33.96
C HIS A 642 60.29 -72.29 -34.28
N ILE A 643 61.25 -72.58 -33.38
CA ILE A 643 62.71 -72.40 -33.40
C ILE A 643 63.23 -71.00 -33.06
#